data_AF-A0A7W0I4L7-F1
#
_entry.id   AF-A0A7W0I4L7-F1
#
_cell.length_a   1.000
_cell.length_b   1.000
_cell.length_c   1.000
_cell.angle_alpha   90.00
_cell.angle_beta   90.00
_cell.angle_gamma   90.00
#
_symmetry.space_group_name_H-M   'P 1'
#
loop_
_entity.id
_entity.type
_entity.pdbx_description
1 polymer ?
#
loop_
_entity_poly.entity_id
_entity_poly.type
_entity_poly.pdbx_seq_one_letter_code
_entity_poly.pdbx_strand_id
1 'polypeptide(L)'
;MKKSLSVVLSTAMALSMFSSLAFAAKSSADFTDLKDLDAATKAKFDAMISAGIFDGVSDTTFGLKDEMNRAQFAKVAALITGIEVNKDLKTSSFSDVKVDDAANGYALPYIEALKTAGITDGYAEGQYNPAGKVTKEQLATFLVRVLNKDADAKGKTGTDTTVSDWAQGYVALALELKLLPAGDGGKFGGQSNATRDLLLTGAYEAKAQYVAPGKVSVTGAKATGAQQVTVTFNKAVDTDKAKLALKKGTSEVATTVKFADDKKSAVLTLTDVKVSKGEYTVTVSGLDEASVDKTTASFTGEDEVLTKIDFVNAGDTIAYADKTIVKVKASNQYGENATTNAGSYNVYTSAASFTKITKDTDGTLLVTLDTANENTTQGVSVIPVTIVNNDFHITATKNFKLGTQPILTKLELGAARYSVGDALNGKGENVKFDLNLFDQYGGTISYDSLINAKTYSKDNTSTTKLFGDTTIIWNDYISTDDVKTEFEDNGNDIPQVKISLNKDLDKAGDYNFTVFNQAATATGKISVKSSKVANKVEIGDLNDVIAAGDKEVYIPIVAYDASGNQLSLEDLTSDQNTKRIKVNVSGAGSQSVATILDSGEHKGSIKLDQISKNSKGAVSVTAIIAEANASSTSTKTFTIADARVPDHFKVVTDPAKGAVAGGTAAIEFAVIDQYGKTLDDAHYTDSQGNDIDSASTNEYLVTVTANTYNANGGVLTDGTVGLKAPDGDVLPTTTTFGKDRTRTKTNGTVVKNDFEAFNDEFTLFTTGSAVGGSKVDFIAKITKNGVEISKTTKTLTVAKATDDLTYSVNAVPTLFNLSDSGTVVGSTYSTIADPTTINTISADDLKDVTKSTVFAREVKLSAKNASGDVVKLPAGTITDIKTSNNAVAKVALVGGKAYVLGNKVGSATLNVTYKTVKGEVKQTTVAVTSKNDALSVDKIAADSDMTVNVTTSGAADGNAFITPDLIVTDNYGKEYEQDVAQKANGVLGVTFSANSYSSNISAVTIYSNGNIVVTKTDALDGAFDLTITSPSGKSDVVSVTVKGPKFVPAP
;
A
#
# COMPACT_ATOMS: atom_id res chain seq x y z
N MET A 1 -24.58 19.47 44.78
CA MET A 1 -24.49 20.78 44.12
C MET A 1 -23.49 21.64 44.89
N LYS A 2 -22.51 22.28 44.22
CA LYS A 2 -21.36 23.11 44.72
C LYS A 2 -19.92 22.61 44.41
N LYS A 3 -19.69 21.74 43.42
CA LYS A 3 -18.31 21.45 42.92
C LYS A 3 -18.13 21.45 41.39
N SER A 4 -19.15 21.82 40.60
CA SER A 4 -19.10 21.73 39.14
C SER A 4 -19.06 23.07 38.38
N LEU A 5 -18.92 24.22 39.07
CA LEU A 5 -18.93 25.54 38.41
C LEU A 5 -17.53 26.11 38.10
N SER A 6 -16.46 25.57 38.68
CA SER A 6 -15.10 26.14 38.57
C SER A 6 -14.32 25.68 37.32
N VAL A 7 -14.73 24.58 36.68
CA VAL A 7 -13.98 23.98 35.55
C VAL A 7 -14.47 24.51 34.19
N VAL A 8 -15.67 25.10 34.13
CA VAL A 8 -16.21 25.70 32.89
C VAL A 8 -15.73 27.15 32.70
N LEU A 9 -15.33 27.83 33.77
CA LEU A 9 -14.89 29.24 33.69
C LEU A 9 -13.41 29.40 33.28
N SER A 10 -12.57 28.39 33.48
CA SER A 10 -11.15 28.43 33.08
C SER A 10 -10.92 28.10 31.59
N THR A 11 -11.85 27.37 30.96
CA THR A 11 -11.74 26.97 29.54
C THR A 11 -12.25 28.06 28.59
N ALA A 12 -13.12 28.96 29.06
CA ALA A 12 -13.54 30.14 28.29
C ALA A 12 -12.45 31.24 28.27
N MET A 13 -11.67 31.41 29.35
CA MET A 13 -10.64 32.46 29.42
C MET A 13 -9.38 32.18 28.59
N ALA A 14 -9.12 30.93 28.21
CA ALA A 14 -7.95 30.58 27.38
C ALA A 14 -8.19 30.74 25.86
N LEU A 15 -9.46 30.81 25.41
CA LEU A 15 -9.81 31.09 24.01
C LEU A 15 -10.45 32.48 23.78
N SER A 16 -10.83 33.20 24.84
CA SER A 16 -11.45 34.54 24.72
C SER A 16 -10.46 35.71 24.73
N MET A 17 -9.14 35.48 24.77
CA MET A 17 -8.15 36.59 24.75
C MET A 17 -7.81 37.12 23.34
N PHE A 18 -8.49 36.66 22.28
CA PHE A 18 -8.38 37.24 20.93
C PHE A 18 -9.66 37.94 20.43
N SER A 19 -10.65 38.19 21.30
CA SER A 19 -11.89 38.87 20.91
C SER A 19 -12.21 40.14 21.70
N SER A 20 -11.19 40.93 22.07
CA SER A 20 -11.40 42.29 22.59
C SER A 20 -10.84 43.33 21.62
N LEU A 21 -11.74 43.95 20.86
CA LEU A 21 -11.56 45.20 20.11
C LEU A 21 -10.49 45.13 19.00
N ALA A 22 -10.88 44.63 17.83
CA ALA A 22 -10.19 44.93 16.59
C ALA A 22 -10.37 46.43 16.26
N PHE A 23 -9.57 47.28 16.90
CA PHE A 23 -9.07 48.46 16.18
C PHE A 23 -8.22 47.90 15.04
N ALA A 24 -8.47 48.33 13.81
CA ALA A 24 -7.63 47.93 12.68
C ALA A 24 -6.16 48.16 13.05
N ALA A 25 -5.36 47.09 13.12
CA ALA A 25 -3.94 47.22 13.44
C ALA A 25 -3.30 48.08 12.34
N LYS A 26 -2.61 49.15 12.74
CA LYS A 26 -1.87 49.99 11.80
C LYS A 26 -0.82 49.14 11.08
N SER A 27 -0.51 49.50 9.85
CA SER A 27 0.53 48.91 9.00
C SER A 27 1.48 50.02 8.52
N SER A 28 2.48 49.68 7.73
CA SER A 28 3.34 50.69 7.11
C SER A 28 2.58 51.65 6.19
N ALA A 29 1.40 51.27 5.69
CA ALA A 29 0.57 52.10 4.81
C ALA A 29 -0.04 53.31 5.54
N ASP A 30 -0.14 53.24 6.88
CA ASP A 30 -0.69 54.31 7.72
C ASP A 30 0.33 55.43 8.00
N PHE A 31 1.59 55.24 7.59
CA PHE A 31 2.69 56.18 7.84
C PHE A 31 3.22 56.79 6.54
N THR A 32 3.14 58.12 6.45
CA THR A 32 3.50 58.89 5.26
C THR A 32 4.98 58.77 4.88
N ASP A 33 5.86 58.54 5.86
CA ASP A 33 7.31 58.37 5.70
C ASP A 33 7.75 56.93 5.39
N LEU A 34 6.81 55.98 5.26
CA LEU A 34 7.09 54.58 4.90
C LEU A 34 6.57 54.17 3.52
N LYS A 35 5.94 55.09 2.78
CA LYS A 35 5.29 54.80 1.48
C LYS A 35 6.26 54.35 0.37
N ASP A 36 7.52 54.79 0.44
CA ASP A 36 8.54 54.58 -0.60
C ASP A 36 9.49 53.42 -0.25
N LEU A 37 9.16 52.58 0.74
CA LEU A 37 9.95 51.40 1.09
C LEU A 37 9.84 50.31 0.01
N ASP A 38 10.94 49.59 -0.23
CA ASP A 38 10.90 48.38 -1.06
C ASP A 38 10.05 47.28 -0.42
N ALA A 39 9.59 46.32 -1.22
CA ALA A 39 8.66 45.28 -0.77
C ALA A 39 9.20 44.44 0.40
N ALA A 40 10.51 44.16 0.45
CA ALA A 40 11.10 43.34 1.50
C ALA A 40 11.19 44.12 2.82
N THR A 41 11.62 45.38 2.78
CA THR A 41 11.66 46.24 3.96
C THR A 41 10.24 46.52 4.46
N LYS A 42 9.29 46.79 3.55
CA LYS A 42 7.89 47.00 3.89
C LYS A 42 7.30 45.82 4.67
N ALA A 43 7.55 44.59 4.23
CA ALA A 43 7.07 43.38 4.91
C ALA A 43 7.58 43.26 6.35
N LYS A 44 8.85 43.61 6.62
CA LYS A 44 9.43 43.62 7.98
C LYS A 44 8.75 44.64 8.87
N PHE A 45 8.52 45.85 8.36
CA PHE A 45 7.83 46.91 9.09
C PHE A 45 6.38 46.52 9.39
N ASP A 46 5.64 46.04 8.40
CA ASP A 46 4.25 45.57 8.57
C ASP A 46 4.16 44.49 9.64
N ALA A 47 5.07 43.51 9.62
CA ALA A 47 5.09 42.42 10.61
C ALA A 47 5.32 42.93 12.04
N MET A 48 6.22 43.91 12.22
CA MET A 48 6.57 44.43 13.55
C MET A 48 5.52 45.41 14.10
N ILE A 49 4.88 46.20 13.23
CA ILE A 49 3.80 47.12 13.61
C ILE A 49 2.53 46.31 13.93
N SER A 50 2.16 45.36 13.06
CA SER A 50 0.97 44.51 13.27
C SER A 50 1.09 43.63 14.52
N ALA A 51 2.32 43.25 14.89
CA ALA A 51 2.60 42.55 16.14
C ALA A 51 2.57 43.45 17.39
N GLY A 52 2.33 44.76 17.24
CA GLY A 52 2.32 45.73 18.35
C GLY A 52 3.69 45.98 18.98
N ILE A 53 4.78 45.68 18.27
CA ILE A 53 6.15 45.86 18.76
C ILE A 53 6.64 47.29 18.53
N PHE A 54 6.21 47.90 17.43
CA PHE A 54 6.51 49.29 17.08
C PHE A 54 5.25 50.12 16.89
N ASP A 55 5.31 51.34 17.41
CA ASP A 55 4.33 52.39 17.21
C ASP A 55 4.99 53.58 16.50
N GLY A 56 4.22 54.38 15.78
CA GLY A 56 4.71 55.64 15.19
C GLY A 56 4.99 56.71 16.24
N VAL A 57 5.79 57.71 15.87
CA VAL A 57 6.03 58.90 16.71
C VAL A 57 4.85 59.88 16.69
N SER A 58 3.96 59.74 15.71
CA SER A 58 2.65 60.38 15.62
C SER A 58 1.66 59.45 14.93
N ASP A 59 0.41 59.89 14.74
CA ASP A 59 -0.61 59.10 14.07
C ASP A 59 -0.31 58.77 12.60
N THR A 60 0.45 59.61 11.91
CA THR A 60 0.74 59.53 10.47
C THR A 60 2.23 59.49 10.12
N THR A 61 3.12 59.51 11.12
CA THR A 61 4.57 59.52 10.95
C THR A 61 5.23 58.47 11.83
N PHE A 62 6.03 57.59 11.21
CA PHE A 62 6.74 56.52 11.90
C PHE A 62 8.03 57.03 12.57
N GLY A 63 8.68 58.03 11.97
CA GLY A 63 9.95 58.58 12.42
C GLY A 63 11.12 57.74 11.92
N LEU A 64 11.08 57.27 10.67
CA LEU A 64 12.03 56.29 10.12
C LEU A 64 13.52 56.65 10.38
N LYS A 65 13.86 57.93 10.18
CA LYS A 65 15.23 58.44 10.33
C LYS A 65 15.51 59.10 11.69
N ASP A 66 14.55 59.09 12.60
CA ASP A 66 14.73 59.66 13.93
C ASP A 66 15.68 58.78 14.76
N GLU A 67 16.56 59.42 15.53
CA GLU A 67 17.42 58.76 16.49
C GLU A 67 16.61 58.28 17.70
N MET A 68 16.75 57.01 18.05
CA MET A 68 16.05 56.44 19.21
C MET A 68 16.71 56.80 20.54
N ASN A 69 15.91 56.70 21.61
CA ASN A 69 16.44 56.71 22.97
C ASN A 69 16.44 55.31 23.61
N ARG A 70 17.13 55.18 24.75
CA ARG A 70 17.29 53.92 25.49
C ARG A 70 15.98 53.38 26.06
N ALA A 71 14.98 54.24 26.29
CA ALA A 71 13.63 53.86 26.72
C ALA A 71 12.85 53.11 25.62
N GLN A 72 12.82 53.66 24.40
CA GLN A 72 12.20 53.02 23.22
C GLN A 72 12.86 51.68 22.93
N PHE A 73 14.18 51.67 23.05
CA PHE A 73 14.98 50.48 22.88
C PHE A 73 14.63 49.36 23.87
N ALA A 74 14.52 49.68 25.16
CA ALA A 74 14.14 48.72 26.20
C ALA A 74 12.77 48.09 25.95
N LYS A 75 11.79 48.90 25.52
CA LYS A 75 10.46 48.40 25.16
C LYS A 75 10.54 47.39 24.02
N VAL A 76 11.19 47.75 22.90
CA VAL A 76 11.31 46.86 21.74
C VAL A 76 12.01 45.55 22.11
N ALA A 77 13.12 45.64 22.83
CA ALA A 77 13.87 44.50 23.32
C ALA A 77 13.05 43.50 24.15
N ALA A 78 12.27 44.01 25.10
CA ALA A 78 11.38 43.17 25.91
C ALA A 78 10.25 42.54 25.07
N LEU A 79 9.72 43.28 24.09
CA LEU A 79 8.64 42.79 23.22
C LEU A 79 9.13 41.73 22.21
N ILE A 80 10.33 41.86 21.65
CA ILE A 80 10.87 40.85 20.71
C ILE A 80 11.26 39.55 21.42
N THR A 81 11.64 39.62 22.70
CA THR A 81 11.97 38.44 23.51
C THR A 81 10.73 37.79 24.12
N GLY A 82 9.62 38.52 24.22
CA GLY A 82 8.40 38.03 24.86
C GLY A 82 8.57 37.74 26.35
N ILE A 83 9.57 38.35 27.01
CA ILE A 83 9.78 38.22 28.45
C ILE A 83 8.57 38.78 29.21
N GLU A 84 8.27 38.19 30.37
CA GLU A 84 7.19 38.67 31.22
C GLU A 84 7.51 40.07 31.74
N VAL A 85 6.62 41.03 31.50
CA VAL A 85 6.76 42.42 31.93
C VAL A 85 5.70 42.74 32.97
N ASN A 86 6.14 42.96 34.21
CA ASN A 86 5.25 43.41 35.27
C ASN A 86 4.94 44.91 35.11
N LYS A 87 3.81 45.23 34.46
CA LYS A 87 3.38 46.61 34.19
C LYS A 87 2.94 47.38 35.44
N ASP A 88 2.76 46.70 36.58
CA ASP A 88 2.34 47.33 37.83
C ASP A 88 3.51 47.94 38.63
N LEU A 89 4.76 47.72 38.18
CA LEU A 89 5.95 48.30 38.80
C LEU A 89 5.88 49.84 38.83
N LYS A 90 6.09 50.41 40.03
CA LYS A 90 6.12 51.88 40.26
C LYS A 90 7.50 52.42 40.63
N THR A 91 8.44 51.55 40.96
CA THR A 91 9.80 51.90 41.38
C THR A 91 10.81 51.10 40.58
N SER A 92 11.94 51.73 40.25
CA SER A 92 13.04 51.14 39.49
C SER A 92 14.23 50.84 40.39
N SER A 93 15.05 49.86 39.98
CA SER A 93 16.36 49.59 40.55
C SER A 93 17.45 50.55 40.04
N PHE A 94 17.13 51.39 39.05
CA PHE A 94 17.95 52.49 38.57
C PHE A 94 17.42 53.84 39.08
N SER A 95 18.31 54.66 39.64
CA SER A 95 17.96 55.92 40.33
C SER A 95 17.37 57.02 39.43
N ASP A 96 17.68 56.96 38.14
CA ASP A 96 17.27 57.91 37.11
C ASP A 96 16.03 57.48 36.31
N VAL A 97 15.48 56.30 36.59
CA VAL A 97 14.24 55.80 35.98
C VAL A 97 13.08 56.03 36.94
N LYS A 98 12.19 56.97 36.61
CA LYS A 98 11.03 57.29 37.46
C LYS A 98 9.72 57.13 36.70
N VAL A 99 8.69 56.64 37.40
CA VAL A 99 7.36 56.42 36.82
C VAL A 99 6.66 57.72 36.43
N ASP A 100 7.03 58.84 37.06
CA ASP A 100 6.49 60.19 36.83
C ASP A 100 7.25 60.99 35.75
N ASP A 101 8.27 60.42 35.10
CA ASP A 101 8.86 61.00 33.89
C ASP A 101 7.85 60.93 32.73
N ALA A 102 7.31 62.09 32.34
CA ALA A 102 6.33 62.21 31.28
C ALA A 102 6.81 61.70 29.91
N ALA A 103 8.12 61.76 29.63
CA ALA A 103 8.69 61.36 28.34
C ALA A 103 9.14 59.89 28.30
N ASN A 104 9.68 59.35 29.41
CA ASN A 104 10.30 58.02 29.43
C ASN A 104 9.82 57.07 30.53
N GLY A 105 8.94 57.51 31.43
CA GLY A 105 8.49 56.71 32.58
C GLY A 105 7.77 55.41 32.18
N TYR A 106 7.18 55.36 30.98
CA TYR A 106 6.55 54.15 30.42
C TYR A 106 7.51 52.97 30.25
N ALA A 107 8.82 53.25 30.13
CA ALA A 107 9.83 52.23 29.89
C ALA A 107 10.26 51.47 31.15
N LEU A 108 9.93 51.99 32.34
CA LEU A 108 10.30 51.41 33.64
C LEU A 108 10.09 49.89 33.73
N PRO A 109 8.87 49.35 33.47
CA PRO A 109 8.64 47.92 33.63
C PRO A 109 9.44 47.07 32.62
N TYR A 110 9.71 47.61 31.43
CA TYR A 110 10.52 46.93 30.42
C TYR A 110 12.01 46.92 30.77
N ILE A 111 12.53 48.03 31.29
CA ILE A 111 13.92 48.17 31.75
C ILE A 111 14.20 47.16 32.88
N GLU A 112 13.29 47.04 33.85
CA GLU A 112 13.42 46.10 34.97
C GLU A 112 13.31 44.63 34.52
N ALA A 113 12.43 44.33 33.56
CA ALA A 113 12.34 42.99 32.98
C ALA A 113 13.65 42.59 32.27
N LEU A 114 14.25 43.50 31.51
CA LEU A 114 15.54 43.27 30.84
C LEU A 114 16.70 43.10 31.82
N LYS A 115 16.70 43.86 32.93
CA LYS A 115 17.70 43.69 33.99
C LYS A 115 17.57 42.33 34.67
N THR A 116 16.34 41.92 34.99
CA THR A 116 16.05 40.61 35.58
C THR A 116 16.47 39.47 34.66
N ALA A 117 16.29 39.64 33.34
CA ALA A 117 16.74 38.70 32.32
C ALA A 117 18.26 38.74 32.04
N GLY A 118 19.02 39.63 32.70
CA GLY A 118 20.47 39.78 32.50
C GLY A 118 20.86 40.39 31.16
N ILE A 119 19.93 41.03 30.44
CA ILE A 119 20.17 41.62 29.11
C ILE A 119 20.82 43.02 29.25
N THR A 120 20.55 43.73 30.36
CA THR A 120 21.12 45.05 30.63
C THR A 120 21.55 45.23 32.09
N ASP A 121 22.71 45.86 32.29
CA ASP A 121 23.24 46.25 33.61
C ASP A 121 23.05 47.76 33.89
N GLY A 122 22.51 48.52 32.94
CA GLY A 122 22.45 49.98 33.00
C GLY A 122 23.35 50.69 31.98
N TYR A 123 23.47 52.00 32.12
CA TYR A 123 24.39 52.87 31.38
C TYR A 123 25.63 53.21 32.20
N ALA A 124 25.45 53.43 33.51
CA ALA A 124 26.49 53.63 34.51
C ALA A 124 26.04 52.99 35.83
N GLU A 125 26.91 52.96 36.84
CA GLU A 125 26.57 52.38 38.15
C GLU A 125 25.29 53.02 38.72
N GLY A 126 24.23 52.22 38.88
CA GLY A 126 22.93 52.66 39.40
C GLY A 126 22.11 53.58 38.47
N GLN A 127 22.51 53.76 37.20
CA GLN A 127 21.82 54.62 36.22
C GLN A 127 21.56 53.90 34.89
N TYR A 128 20.41 54.15 34.27
CA TYR A 128 20.04 53.57 32.97
C TYR A 128 20.10 54.57 31.79
N ASN A 129 19.96 55.86 32.07
CA ASN A 129 19.84 56.97 31.13
C ASN A 129 18.72 56.81 30.07
N PRO A 130 17.42 56.79 30.45
CA PRO A 130 16.31 56.50 29.53
C PRO A 130 16.22 57.44 28.32
N ALA A 131 16.52 58.72 28.53
CA ALA A 131 16.47 59.77 27.50
C ALA A 131 17.70 59.76 26.57
N GLY A 132 18.80 59.09 26.97
CA GLY A 132 20.03 59.03 26.20
C GLY A 132 19.85 58.37 24.84
N LYS A 133 20.57 58.87 23.83
CA LYS A 133 20.62 58.27 22.49
C LYS A 133 21.41 56.96 22.53
N VAL A 134 21.04 56.02 21.64
CA VAL A 134 21.71 54.72 21.50
C VAL A 134 22.62 54.76 20.28
N THR A 135 23.91 54.45 20.44
CA THR A 135 24.83 54.33 19.30
C THR A 135 24.65 53.00 18.57
N LYS A 136 25.08 52.91 17.30
CA LYS A 136 25.00 51.66 16.52
C LYS A 136 25.75 50.51 17.17
N GLU A 137 26.90 50.77 17.80
CA GLU A 137 27.67 49.77 18.53
C GLU A 137 26.97 49.28 19.81
N GLN A 138 26.22 50.16 20.48
CA GLN A 138 25.38 49.79 21.62
C GLN A 138 24.17 48.97 21.19
N LEU A 139 23.53 49.33 20.06
CA LEU A 139 22.45 48.53 19.46
C LEU A 139 22.94 47.12 19.12
N ALA A 140 24.09 47.00 18.44
CA ALA A 140 24.70 45.71 18.10
C ALA A 140 24.97 44.86 19.34
N THR A 141 25.60 45.45 20.36
CA THR A 141 25.88 44.79 21.64
C THR A 141 24.64 44.19 22.26
N PHE A 142 23.56 44.95 22.27
CA PHE A 142 22.37 44.52 22.94
C PHE A 142 21.56 43.51 22.11
N LEU A 143 21.48 43.64 20.78
CA LEU A 143 20.86 42.61 19.95
C LEU A 143 21.59 41.26 20.12
N VAL A 144 22.92 41.27 20.25
CA VAL A 144 23.71 40.08 20.58
C VAL A 144 23.37 39.52 21.97
N ARG A 145 23.21 40.37 22.98
CA ARG A 145 22.80 39.95 24.33
C ARG A 145 21.38 39.40 24.38
N VAL A 146 20.46 39.98 23.60
CA VAL A 146 19.11 39.44 23.41
C VAL A 146 19.17 38.01 22.91
N LEU A 147 20.09 37.69 21.99
CA LEU A 147 20.31 36.32 21.52
C LEU A 147 21.10 35.43 22.49
N ASN A 148 21.43 35.93 23.70
CA ASN A 148 22.27 35.27 24.70
C ASN A 148 23.66 34.87 24.17
N LYS A 149 24.26 35.72 23.33
CA LYS A 149 25.56 35.48 22.67
C LYS A 149 26.68 36.40 23.17
N ASP A 150 26.57 36.85 24.42
CA ASP A 150 27.54 37.75 25.05
C ASP A 150 28.96 37.13 25.14
N ALA A 151 29.04 35.82 25.45
CA ALA A 151 30.31 35.08 25.47
C ALA A 151 30.93 34.93 24.07
N ASP A 152 30.12 34.60 23.06
CA ASP A 152 30.54 34.47 21.66
C ASP A 152 31.15 35.78 21.15
N ALA A 153 30.51 36.92 21.48
CA ALA A 153 31.01 38.24 21.09
C ALA A 153 32.31 38.61 21.78
N LYS A 154 32.46 38.32 23.08
CA LYS A 154 33.71 38.58 23.83
C LYS A 154 34.91 37.78 23.31
N GLY A 155 34.67 36.63 22.67
CA GLY A 155 35.70 35.82 22.02
C GLY A 155 36.10 36.30 20.61
N LYS A 156 35.42 37.31 20.06
CA LYS A 156 35.67 37.82 18.70
C LYS A 156 36.42 39.15 18.73
N THR A 157 37.24 39.36 17.70
CA THR A 157 37.94 40.62 17.44
C THR A 157 37.40 41.27 16.18
N GLY A 158 37.24 42.59 16.18
CA GLY A 158 36.88 43.39 15.01
C GLY A 158 38.05 44.30 14.58
N THR A 159 38.02 44.77 13.34
CA THR A 159 39.06 45.63 12.75
C THR A 159 38.53 47.01 12.34
N ASP A 160 37.30 47.34 12.68
CA ASP A 160 36.66 48.58 12.25
C ASP A 160 37.03 49.73 13.20
N THR A 161 37.86 50.65 12.73
CA THR A 161 38.34 51.80 13.52
C THR A 161 37.24 52.79 13.91
N THR A 162 36.01 52.64 13.39
CA THR A 162 34.84 53.47 13.75
C THR A 162 34.01 52.89 14.90
N VAL A 163 34.44 51.74 15.43
CA VAL A 163 33.84 51.03 16.56
C VAL A 163 34.79 51.13 17.75
N SER A 164 34.26 51.44 18.93
CA SER A 164 35.04 51.49 20.17
C SER A 164 35.60 50.11 20.52
N ASP A 165 36.79 50.04 21.12
CA ASP A 165 37.50 48.77 21.41
C ASP A 165 36.62 47.73 22.14
N TRP A 166 35.80 48.19 23.09
CA TRP A 166 34.90 47.32 23.88
C TRP A 166 33.78 46.67 23.05
N ALA A 167 33.40 47.26 21.92
CA ALA A 167 32.28 46.84 21.09
C ALA A 167 32.70 46.04 19.83
N GLN A 168 34.00 45.94 19.56
CA GLN A 168 34.55 45.31 18.34
C GLN A 168 33.98 43.90 18.11
N GLY A 169 34.02 43.04 19.12
CA GLY A 169 33.52 41.66 19.02
C GLY A 169 31.99 41.58 18.86
N TYR A 170 31.23 42.48 19.48
CA TYR A 170 29.77 42.52 19.35
C TYR A 170 29.33 42.98 17.97
N VAL A 171 29.97 44.01 17.41
CA VAL A 171 29.69 44.47 16.05
C VAL A 171 30.05 43.38 15.04
N ALA A 172 31.22 42.75 15.18
CA ALA A 172 31.62 41.63 14.31
C ALA A 172 30.59 40.49 14.33
N LEU A 173 30.12 40.09 15.52
CA LEU A 173 29.10 39.05 15.64
C LEU A 173 27.73 39.48 15.09
N ALA A 174 27.29 40.71 15.32
CA ALA A 174 26.02 41.21 14.82
C ALA A 174 25.97 41.26 13.28
N LEU A 175 27.09 41.59 12.63
CA LEU A 175 27.24 41.55 11.17
C LEU A 175 27.23 40.11 10.64
N GLU A 176 27.94 39.19 11.30
CA GLU A 176 27.98 37.77 10.93
C GLU A 176 26.59 37.12 11.04
N LEU A 177 25.85 37.43 12.11
CA LEU A 177 24.48 36.98 12.32
C LEU A 177 23.46 37.74 11.45
N LYS A 178 23.91 38.68 10.62
CA LYS A 178 23.08 39.54 9.77
C LYS A 178 21.98 40.29 10.53
N LEU A 179 22.21 40.58 11.81
CA LEU A 179 21.29 41.37 12.63
C LEU A 179 21.28 42.82 12.17
N LEU A 180 22.42 43.32 11.69
CA LEU A 180 22.58 44.67 11.20
C LEU A 180 23.35 44.63 9.86
N PRO A 181 23.07 45.56 8.93
CA PRO A 181 23.83 45.67 7.70
C PRO A 181 25.23 46.25 7.95
N ALA A 182 26.18 45.92 7.07
CA ALA A 182 27.45 46.62 7.00
C ALA A 182 27.22 48.07 6.54
N GLY A 183 28.00 49.02 7.07
CA GLY A 183 27.91 50.42 6.66
C GLY A 183 28.67 50.72 5.36
N ASP A 184 28.44 51.92 4.82
CA ASP A 184 29.01 52.38 3.56
C ASP A 184 30.55 52.35 3.56
N GLY A 185 31.15 51.89 2.46
CA GLY A 185 32.61 51.79 2.32
C GLY A 185 33.26 50.69 3.17
N GLY A 186 32.48 49.74 3.70
CA GLY A 186 32.98 48.60 4.47
C GLY A 186 33.25 48.90 5.95
N LYS A 187 32.80 50.06 6.45
CA LYS A 187 32.88 50.46 7.87
C LYS A 187 31.47 50.63 8.44
N PHE A 188 31.21 50.05 9.61
CA PHE A 188 29.92 50.05 10.30
C PHE A 188 29.52 51.42 10.88
N GLY A 189 30.49 52.24 11.30
CA GLY A 189 30.23 53.55 11.89
C GLY A 189 29.67 53.46 13.32
N GLY A 190 30.24 52.59 14.16
CA GLY A 190 29.70 52.18 15.47
C GLY A 190 29.33 53.31 16.42
N GLN A 191 30.12 54.38 16.46
CA GLN A 191 29.94 55.51 17.38
C GLN A 191 28.79 56.47 16.99
N SER A 192 28.22 56.35 15.78
CA SER A 192 27.07 57.16 15.37
C SER A 192 25.76 56.69 16.05
N ASN A 193 24.80 57.58 16.24
CA ASN A 193 23.50 57.23 16.81
C ASN A 193 22.69 56.32 15.86
N ALA A 194 22.00 55.34 16.42
CA ALA A 194 21.13 54.43 15.70
C ALA A 194 19.76 55.07 15.43
N THR A 195 19.24 54.88 14.21
CA THR A 195 17.92 55.33 13.79
C THR A 195 16.86 54.25 14.04
N ARG A 196 15.59 54.65 14.14
CA ARG A 196 14.44 53.74 14.32
C ARG A 196 14.35 52.66 13.23
N ASP A 197 14.71 53.00 12.00
CA ASP A 197 14.91 52.08 10.87
C ASP A 197 15.84 50.90 11.21
N LEU A 198 17.03 51.23 11.72
CA LEU A 198 18.05 50.25 12.07
C LEU A 198 17.62 49.37 13.26
N LEU A 199 16.93 49.95 14.25
CA LEU A 199 16.37 49.19 15.36
C LEU A 199 15.26 48.26 14.90
N LEU A 200 14.32 48.69 14.06
CA LEU A 200 13.25 47.80 13.60
C LEU A 200 13.83 46.65 12.80
N THR A 201 14.69 46.94 11.83
CA THR A 201 15.31 45.90 11.00
C THR A 201 16.10 44.93 11.87
N GLY A 202 16.94 45.42 12.79
CA GLY A 202 17.71 44.53 13.66
C GLY A 202 16.87 43.78 14.70
N ALA A 203 15.79 44.39 15.19
CA ALA A 203 14.84 43.72 16.09
C ALA A 203 14.04 42.64 15.36
N TYR A 204 13.70 42.83 14.09
CA TYR A 204 13.06 41.81 13.25
C TYR A 204 13.98 40.60 13.08
N GLU A 205 15.25 40.82 12.69
CA GLU A 205 16.22 39.74 12.53
C GLU A 205 16.52 39.04 13.86
N ALA A 206 16.68 39.80 14.94
CA ALA A 206 16.89 39.23 16.27
C ALA A 206 15.66 38.43 16.75
N LYS A 207 14.44 38.91 16.51
CA LYS A 207 13.21 38.17 16.84
C LYS A 207 13.14 36.83 16.10
N ALA A 208 13.53 36.82 14.83
CA ALA A 208 13.56 35.59 14.02
C ALA A 208 14.61 34.58 14.52
N GLN A 209 15.70 35.05 15.14
CA GLN A 209 16.79 34.21 15.66
C GLN A 209 16.69 33.93 17.17
N TYR A 210 15.76 34.57 17.89
CA TYR A 210 15.68 34.49 19.34
C TYR A 210 15.19 33.12 19.82
N VAL A 211 15.98 32.48 20.69
CA VAL A 211 15.61 31.28 21.41
C VAL A 211 15.59 31.61 22.89
N ALA A 212 14.45 31.40 23.55
CA ALA A 212 14.32 31.66 24.98
C ALA A 212 15.38 30.89 25.78
N PRO A 213 16.09 31.55 26.72
CA PRO A 213 17.11 30.91 27.56
C PRO A 213 16.47 29.83 28.45
N GLY A 214 17.25 28.80 28.82
CA GLY A 214 16.81 27.65 29.63
C GLY A 214 16.91 26.30 28.90
N LYS A 215 16.50 25.22 29.55
CA LYS A 215 16.49 23.86 28.97
C LYS A 215 15.18 23.58 28.22
N VAL A 216 15.25 22.81 27.14
CA VAL A 216 14.07 22.29 26.42
C VAL A 216 13.35 21.28 27.30
N SER A 217 12.03 21.34 27.32
CA SER A 217 11.16 20.39 28.01
C SER A 217 9.94 20.06 27.19
N VAL A 218 9.56 18.78 27.17
CA VAL A 218 8.24 18.34 26.71
C VAL A 218 7.21 18.78 27.75
N THR A 219 6.33 19.69 27.37
CA THR A 219 5.31 20.25 28.26
C THR A 219 4.05 19.40 28.28
N GLY A 220 3.77 18.67 27.19
CA GLY A 220 2.61 17.81 27.11
C GLY A 220 2.56 16.98 25.83
N ALA A 221 1.72 15.95 25.88
CA ALA A 221 1.28 15.20 24.71
C ALA A 221 -0.23 14.96 24.86
N LYS A 222 -0.98 14.96 23.76
CA LYS A 222 -2.40 14.58 23.76
C LYS A 222 -2.81 14.06 22.40
N ALA A 223 -3.77 13.14 22.38
CA ALA A 223 -4.47 12.80 21.15
C ALA A 223 -5.24 14.02 20.64
N THR A 224 -5.06 14.33 19.35
CA THR A 224 -5.75 15.42 18.66
C THR A 224 -6.56 14.94 17.46
N GLY A 225 -6.49 13.64 17.16
CA GLY A 225 -7.25 12.97 16.11
C GLY A 225 -7.25 11.45 16.34
N ALA A 226 -8.02 10.71 15.55
CA ALA A 226 -8.10 9.25 15.67
C ALA A 226 -6.74 8.56 15.44
N GLN A 227 -5.83 9.21 14.72
CA GLN A 227 -4.46 8.75 14.44
C GLN A 227 -3.42 9.84 14.67
N GLN A 228 -3.77 10.91 15.40
CA GLN A 228 -2.87 12.05 15.60
C GLN A 228 -2.62 12.30 17.08
N VAL A 229 -1.34 12.49 17.42
CA VAL A 229 -0.88 12.91 18.74
C VAL A 229 -0.09 14.19 18.60
N THR A 230 -0.54 15.25 19.27
CA THR A 230 0.21 16.51 19.34
C THR A 230 1.08 16.54 20.57
N VAL A 231 2.35 16.90 20.38
CA VAL A 231 3.38 17.07 21.41
C VAL A 231 3.75 18.54 21.48
N THR A 232 3.86 19.08 22.69
CA THR A 232 4.19 20.49 22.92
C THR A 232 5.49 20.62 23.70
N PHE A 233 6.24 21.68 23.38
CA PHE A 233 7.49 22.04 24.01
C PHE A 233 7.38 23.40 24.71
N ASN A 234 8.22 23.63 25.73
CA ASN A 234 8.28 24.94 26.40
C ASN A 234 8.92 26.03 25.52
N LYS A 235 9.72 25.64 24.53
CA LYS A 235 10.37 26.52 23.56
C LYS A 235 10.69 25.77 22.26
N ALA A 236 11.15 26.52 21.25
CA ALA A 236 11.55 25.97 19.96
C ALA A 236 12.64 24.89 20.12
N VAL A 237 12.48 23.77 19.41
CA VAL A 237 13.44 22.64 19.42
C VAL A 237 14.28 22.61 18.14
N ASP A 238 15.48 22.04 18.24
CA ASP A 238 16.33 21.75 17.07
C ASP A 238 15.76 20.53 16.33
N THR A 239 14.98 20.79 15.29
CA THR A 239 14.22 19.79 14.53
C THR A 239 15.10 18.84 13.72
N ASP A 240 16.34 19.24 13.41
CA ASP A 240 17.28 18.40 12.65
C ASP A 240 17.86 17.29 13.53
N LYS A 241 17.81 17.49 14.86
CA LYS A 241 18.32 16.55 15.86
C LYS A 241 17.22 15.83 16.64
N ALA A 242 16.10 16.51 16.89
CA ALA A 242 15.02 15.99 17.72
C ALA A 242 14.33 14.79 17.06
N LYS A 243 14.29 13.66 17.78
CA LYS A 243 13.57 12.44 17.40
C LYS A 243 12.44 12.17 18.39
N LEU A 244 11.21 11.99 17.88
CA LEU A 244 10.05 11.65 18.69
C LEU A 244 9.66 10.19 18.48
N ALA A 245 9.42 9.49 19.58
CA ALA A 245 8.91 8.13 19.59
C ALA A 245 7.64 8.05 20.45
N LEU A 246 6.66 7.28 20.00
CA LEU A 246 5.40 7.04 20.72
C LEU A 246 5.35 5.58 21.17
N LYS A 247 4.99 5.34 22.44
CA LYS A 247 4.72 4.01 22.98
C LYS A 247 3.31 3.96 23.56
N LYS A 248 2.63 2.82 23.40
CA LYS A 248 1.41 2.45 24.13
C LYS A 248 1.79 1.40 25.18
N GLY A 249 1.78 1.78 26.45
CA GLY A 249 2.44 0.99 27.50
C GLY A 249 3.92 0.77 27.14
N THR A 250 4.34 -0.48 26.93
CA THR A 250 5.72 -0.82 26.54
C THR A 250 5.94 -0.95 25.04
N SER A 251 4.86 -1.03 24.24
CA SER A 251 4.92 -1.32 22.81
C SER A 251 5.15 -0.05 21.99
N GLU A 252 6.02 -0.11 21.00
CA GLU A 252 6.22 0.98 20.04
C GLU A 252 5.03 1.12 19.11
N VAL A 253 4.74 2.37 18.75
CA VAL A 253 3.72 2.72 17.78
C VAL A 253 4.41 3.44 16.63
N ALA A 254 4.28 2.91 15.42
CA ALA A 254 4.85 3.52 14.22
C ALA A 254 4.19 4.87 13.93
N THR A 255 5.00 5.90 13.73
CA THR A 255 4.52 7.27 13.48
C THR A 255 5.39 8.02 12.48
N THR A 256 4.78 8.90 11.70
CA THR A 256 5.48 9.99 11.00
C THR A 256 5.39 11.28 11.83
N VAL A 257 6.41 12.14 11.73
CA VAL A 257 6.52 13.35 12.56
C VAL A 257 6.51 14.58 11.67
N LYS A 258 5.65 15.55 11.99
CA LYS A 258 5.66 16.90 11.40
C LYS A 258 5.78 17.94 12.50
N PHE A 259 6.89 18.68 12.54
CA PHE A 259 7.04 19.83 13.43
C PHE A 259 6.24 21.03 12.92
N ALA A 260 5.73 21.85 13.84
CA ALA A 260 5.15 23.15 13.51
C ALA A 260 6.25 24.15 13.11
N ASP A 261 5.88 25.18 12.35
CA ASP A 261 6.83 26.19 11.85
C ASP A 261 7.55 26.95 12.97
N ASP A 262 6.87 27.14 14.11
CA ASP A 262 7.44 27.76 15.31
C ASP A 262 8.35 26.82 16.13
N LYS A 263 8.42 25.55 15.73
CA LYS A 263 9.19 24.46 16.37
C LYS A 263 8.83 24.21 17.84
N LYS A 264 7.67 24.70 18.30
CA LYS A 264 7.19 24.52 19.69
C LYS A 264 6.18 23.39 19.82
N SER A 265 5.83 22.74 18.71
CA SER A 265 5.02 21.53 18.72
C SER A 265 5.37 20.59 17.57
N ALA A 266 4.95 19.33 17.71
CA ALA A 266 5.02 18.34 16.66
C ALA A 266 3.75 17.49 16.65
N VAL A 267 3.27 17.13 15.45
CA VAL A 267 2.20 16.16 15.25
C VAL A 267 2.83 14.82 14.87
N LEU A 268 2.54 13.79 15.65
CA LEU A 268 2.83 12.40 15.33
C LEU A 268 1.58 11.78 14.70
N THR A 269 1.70 11.34 13.45
CA THR A 269 0.64 10.61 12.75
C THR A 269 0.95 9.12 12.79
N LEU A 270 0.09 8.35 13.47
CA LEU A 270 0.19 6.90 13.56
C LEU A 270 -0.11 6.29 12.18
N THR A 271 0.70 5.34 11.73
CA THR A 271 0.60 4.80 10.36
C THR A 271 -0.23 3.51 10.29
N ASP A 272 -0.19 2.70 11.35
CA ASP A 272 -0.69 1.32 11.28
C ASP A 272 -1.91 1.10 12.20
N VAL A 273 -2.13 1.99 13.16
CA VAL A 273 -3.13 1.82 14.22
C VAL A 273 -3.76 3.16 14.61
N LYS A 274 -4.94 3.08 15.23
CA LYS A 274 -5.62 4.23 15.83
C LYS A 274 -5.20 4.41 17.29
N VAL A 275 -5.34 5.64 17.76
CA VAL A 275 -5.39 5.91 19.19
C VAL A 275 -6.57 5.13 19.76
N SER A 276 -6.29 4.37 20.81
CA SER A 276 -7.26 3.51 21.48
C SER A 276 -7.06 3.62 22.98
N LYS A 277 -7.98 3.07 23.76
CA LYS A 277 -7.92 3.14 25.22
C LYS A 277 -6.58 2.61 25.75
N GLY A 278 -5.89 3.42 26.54
CA GLY A 278 -4.63 3.04 27.20
C GLY A 278 -3.69 4.21 27.48
N GLU A 279 -2.63 3.95 28.23
CA GLU A 279 -1.59 4.95 28.49
C GLU A 279 -0.58 5.00 27.34
N TYR A 280 -0.32 6.21 26.86
CA TYR A 280 0.69 6.49 25.85
C TYR A 280 1.77 7.38 26.44
N THR A 281 3.02 7.13 26.03
CA THR A 281 4.16 7.97 26.39
C THR A 281 4.89 8.38 25.13
N VAL A 282 5.09 9.69 24.97
CA VAL A 282 5.98 10.26 23.98
C VAL A 282 7.34 10.48 24.61
N THR A 283 8.39 10.11 23.90
CA THR A 283 9.79 10.37 24.29
C THR A 283 10.50 11.16 23.20
N VAL A 284 11.25 12.18 23.63
CA VAL A 284 12.10 13.00 22.78
C VAL A 284 13.56 12.62 23.02
N SER A 285 14.31 12.43 21.94
CA SER A 285 15.72 12.04 21.95
C SER A 285 16.50 12.81 20.87
N GLY A 286 17.83 12.62 20.82
CA GLY A 286 18.71 13.22 19.82
C GLY A 286 19.17 14.65 20.11
N LEU A 287 18.55 15.32 21.08
CA LEU A 287 19.02 16.61 21.61
C LEU A 287 20.18 16.40 22.61
N ASP A 288 21.02 17.43 22.78
CA ASP A 288 22.10 17.44 23.78
C ASP A 288 21.52 17.38 25.20
N GLU A 289 21.97 16.42 26.00
CA GLU A 289 21.51 16.16 27.36
C GLU A 289 21.67 17.40 28.27
N ALA A 290 22.72 18.20 28.08
CA ALA A 290 22.91 19.44 28.83
C ALA A 290 21.84 20.51 28.51
N SER A 291 21.22 20.41 27.33
CA SER A 291 20.22 21.36 26.82
C SER A 291 18.77 20.98 27.12
N VAL A 292 18.52 19.78 27.69
CA VAL A 292 17.17 19.24 27.95
C VAL A 292 16.96 18.99 29.45
N ASP A 293 15.73 19.24 29.92
CA ASP A 293 15.31 18.98 31.30
C ASP A 293 14.30 17.82 31.35
N LYS A 294 13.17 17.93 30.65
CA LYS A 294 12.15 16.87 30.57
C LYS A 294 12.00 16.32 29.15
N THR A 295 12.23 15.02 28.97
CA THR A 295 12.20 14.33 27.66
C THR A 295 10.90 13.59 27.36
N THR A 296 10.01 13.41 28.33
CA THR A 296 8.81 12.57 28.18
C THR A 296 7.51 13.28 28.54
N ALA A 297 6.41 12.87 27.89
CA ALA A 297 5.06 13.23 28.31
C ALA A 297 4.12 12.03 28.11
N SER A 298 3.28 11.76 29.10
CA SER A 298 2.25 10.72 29.02
C SER A 298 0.86 11.32 28.88
N PHE A 299 -0.02 10.59 28.20
CA PHE A 299 -1.45 10.87 28.12
C PHE A 299 -2.25 9.57 28.07
N THR A 300 -3.53 9.63 28.43
CA THR A 300 -4.45 8.50 28.25
C THR A 300 -5.17 8.67 26.91
N GLY A 301 -4.93 7.73 26.00
CA GLY A 301 -5.72 7.60 24.78
C GLY A 301 -7.09 7.02 25.08
N GLU A 302 -8.07 7.36 24.24
CA GLU A 302 -9.43 6.83 24.28
C GLU A 302 -9.75 6.21 22.92
N ASP A 303 -10.67 5.23 22.92
CA ASP A 303 -11.19 4.68 21.66
C ASP A 303 -11.93 5.78 20.89
N GLU A 304 -11.90 5.71 19.56
CA GLU A 304 -12.65 6.65 18.72
C GLU A 304 -14.16 6.51 19.01
N VAL A 305 -14.82 7.65 19.24
CA VAL A 305 -16.24 7.73 19.52
C VAL A 305 -16.90 8.66 18.51
N LEU A 306 -17.90 8.15 17.81
CA LEU A 306 -18.76 8.98 16.97
C LEU A 306 -19.60 9.90 17.86
N THR A 307 -19.53 11.21 17.64
CA THR A 307 -20.25 12.20 18.45
C THR A 307 -21.41 12.84 17.71
N LYS A 308 -21.35 12.94 16.37
CA LYS A 308 -22.33 13.69 15.58
C LYS A 308 -22.44 13.17 14.15
N ILE A 309 -23.62 13.29 13.56
CA ILE A 309 -23.86 13.07 12.12
C ILE A 309 -24.47 14.35 11.55
N ASP A 310 -23.85 14.93 10.53
CA ASP A 310 -24.27 16.16 9.86
C ASP A 310 -24.43 15.94 8.36
N PHE A 311 -25.50 16.49 7.77
CA PHE A 311 -25.65 16.54 6.32
C PHE A 311 -24.84 17.73 5.77
N VAL A 312 -23.97 17.48 4.78
CA VAL A 312 -23.05 18.51 4.24
C VAL A 312 -23.44 19.04 2.86
N ASN A 313 -24.63 18.69 2.37
CA ASN A 313 -25.17 19.28 1.13
C ASN A 313 -25.34 20.80 1.27
N ALA A 314 -25.01 21.53 0.19
CA ALA A 314 -25.01 23.00 0.16
C ALA A 314 -26.40 23.63 0.37
N GLY A 315 -27.48 22.88 0.14
CA GLY A 315 -28.85 23.34 0.32
C GLY A 315 -29.80 22.27 0.86
N ASP A 316 -31.08 22.64 0.95
CA ASP A 316 -32.17 21.77 1.38
C ASP A 316 -32.91 21.12 0.20
N THR A 317 -32.38 21.25 -1.02
CA THR A 317 -32.96 20.68 -2.23
C THR A 317 -32.01 19.64 -2.82
N ILE A 318 -32.55 18.50 -3.24
CA ILE A 318 -31.81 17.45 -3.98
C ILE A 318 -32.46 17.21 -5.33
N ALA A 319 -31.68 16.80 -6.33
CA ALA A 319 -32.18 16.59 -7.68
C ALA A 319 -33.13 15.38 -7.80
N TYR A 320 -33.95 15.42 -8.85
CA TYR A 320 -34.80 14.31 -9.29
C TYR A 320 -34.02 13.43 -10.28
N ALA A 321 -33.49 12.29 -9.82
CA ALA A 321 -32.66 11.36 -10.61
C ALA A 321 -32.63 9.94 -10.02
N ASP A 322 -32.35 8.93 -10.86
CA ASP A 322 -32.20 7.51 -10.45
C ASP A 322 -31.13 7.31 -9.37
N LYS A 323 -30.10 8.15 -9.37
CA LYS A 323 -29.01 8.12 -8.38
C LYS A 323 -28.64 9.53 -7.96
N THR A 324 -29.23 9.95 -6.85
CA THR A 324 -28.97 11.21 -6.15
C THR A 324 -28.06 10.96 -4.97
N ILE A 325 -26.92 11.66 -4.89
CA ILE A 325 -25.94 11.47 -3.80
C ILE A 325 -26.13 12.56 -2.73
N VAL A 326 -26.36 12.13 -1.50
CA VAL A 326 -26.41 12.97 -0.30
C VAL A 326 -25.12 12.76 0.49
N LYS A 327 -24.35 13.84 0.73
CA LYS A 327 -23.08 13.77 1.45
C LYS A 327 -23.31 14.01 2.95
N VAL A 328 -22.68 13.19 3.77
CA VAL A 328 -22.91 13.17 5.22
C VAL A 328 -21.59 13.06 5.97
N LYS A 329 -21.33 14.02 6.85
CA LYS A 329 -20.18 14.04 7.75
C LYS A 329 -20.54 13.42 9.09
N ALA A 330 -20.02 12.22 9.35
CA ALA A 330 -20.04 11.60 10.66
C ALA A 330 -18.79 12.05 11.43
N SER A 331 -18.92 12.82 12.51
CA SER A 331 -17.79 13.42 13.24
C SER A 331 -17.46 12.63 14.51
N ASN A 332 -16.18 12.35 14.75
CA ASN A 332 -15.70 11.73 15.99
C ASN A 332 -15.50 12.77 17.12
N GLN A 333 -14.95 12.36 18.27
CA GLN A 333 -14.70 13.25 19.41
C GLN A 333 -13.66 14.34 19.14
N TYR A 334 -12.89 14.21 18.07
CA TYR A 334 -11.87 15.17 17.64
C TYR A 334 -12.39 16.13 16.55
N GLY A 335 -13.64 15.96 16.08
CA GLY A 335 -14.23 16.77 15.00
C GLY A 335 -13.81 16.32 13.58
N GLU A 336 -13.07 15.22 13.48
CA GLU A 336 -12.67 14.58 12.23
C GLU A 336 -13.78 13.66 11.70
N ASN A 337 -13.73 13.32 10.41
CA ASN A 337 -14.60 12.29 9.87
C ASN A 337 -14.32 10.95 10.56
N ALA A 338 -15.35 10.36 11.17
CA ALA A 338 -15.25 9.14 11.94
C ALA A 338 -14.80 7.98 11.06
N THR A 339 -13.86 7.18 11.55
CA THR A 339 -13.28 6.10 10.75
C THR A 339 -14.16 4.86 10.63
N THR A 340 -15.29 4.78 11.36
CA THR A 340 -16.31 3.72 11.32
C THR A 340 -16.74 3.36 9.88
N ASN A 341 -16.90 2.08 9.55
CA ASN A 341 -17.27 1.65 8.19
C ASN A 341 -18.65 2.18 7.75
N ALA A 342 -18.84 2.38 6.44
CA ALA A 342 -20.13 2.84 5.89
C ALA A 342 -21.30 1.91 6.26
N GLY A 343 -21.05 0.58 6.33
CA GLY A 343 -22.04 -0.41 6.75
C GLY A 343 -22.51 -0.30 8.21
N SER A 344 -21.84 0.50 9.05
CA SER A 344 -22.26 0.75 10.44
C SER A 344 -23.44 1.74 10.53
N TYR A 345 -23.86 2.29 9.38
CA TYR A 345 -24.90 3.29 9.25
C TYR A 345 -26.09 2.72 8.49
N ASN A 346 -27.26 2.73 9.12
CA ASN A 346 -28.53 2.46 8.46
C ASN A 346 -29.13 3.75 7.93
N VAL A 347 -29.66 3.70 6.71
CA VAL A 347 -30.35 4.83 6.08
C VAL A 347 -31.82 4.47 5.93
N TYR A 348 -32.69 5.37 6.38
CA TYR A 348 -34.15 5.25 6.23
C TYR A 348 -34.69 6.46 5.47
N THR A 349 -35.52 6.17 4.48
CA THR A 349 -36.26 7.16 3.68
C THR A 349 -37.62 6.57 3.30
N SER A 350 -38.65 7.41 3.17
CA SER A 350 -40.03 6.97 2.95
C SER A 350 -40.63 7.37 1.60
N ALA A 351 -39.94 8.23 0.83
CA ALA A 351 -40.39 8.71 -0.48
C ALA A 351 -39.38 8.39 -1.60
N ALA A 352 -38.08 8.39 -1.28
CA ALA A 352 -37.04 7.88 -2.18
C ALA A 352 -36.73 6.41 -1.81
N SER A 353 -36.06 5.69 -2.72
CA SER A 353 -35.49 4.38 -2.41
C SER A 353 -34.02 4.54 -2.03
N PHE A 354 -33.59 3.91 -0.92
CA PHE A 354 -32.18 3.85 -0.57
C PHE A 354 -31.47 2.80 -1.42
N THR A 355 -30.36 3.18 -2.05
CA THR A 355 -29.61 2.30 -2.94
C THR A 355 -28.36 1.76 -2.26
N LYS A 356 -27.46 2.66 -1.82
CA LYS A 356 -26.22 2.28 -1.13
C LYS A 356 -25.70 3.40 -0.24
N ILE A 357 -24.86 3.05 0.71
CA ILE A 357 -24.01 3.98 1.45
C ILE A 357 -22.56 3.57 1.32
N THR A 358 -21.70 4.51 0.93
CA THR A 358 -20.26 4.29 0.82
C THR A 358 -19.49 5.41 1.52
N LYS A 359 -18.16 5.30 1.54
CA LYS A 359 -17.27 6.35 2.03
C LYS A 359 -16.50 6.95 0.87
N ASP A 360 -16.47 8.27 0.84
CA ASP A 360 -15.60 9.06 -0.04
C ASP A 360 -14.15 8.99 0.47
N THR A 361 -13.22 9.45 -0.37
CA THR A 361 -11.78 9.48 -0.08
C THR A 361 -11.42 10.36 1.12
N ASP A 362 -12.21 11.39 1.41
CA ASP A 362 -12.06 12.24 2.59
C ASP A 362 -12.73 11.67 3.86
N GLY A 363 -13.35 10.49 3.77
CA GLY A 363 -14.06 9.82 4.86
C GLY A 363 -15.52 10.23 5.05
N THR A 364 -16.04 11.17 4.24
CA THR A 364 -17.46 11.56 4.22
C THR A 364 -18.30 10.39 3.72
N LEU A 365 -19.49 10.19 4.30
CA LEU A 365 -20.44 9.18 3.85
C LEU A 365 -21.20 9.69 2.61
N LEU A 366 -21.31 8.83 1.61
CA LEU A 366 -22.06 9.06 0.38
C LEU A 366 -23.31 8.19 0.41
N VAL A 367 -24.47 8.81 0.56
CA VAL A 367 -25.77 8.13 0.58
C VAL A 367 -26.41 8.27 -0.79
N THR A 368 -26.49 7.18 -1.55
CA THR A 368 -27.14 7.17 -2.87
C THR A 368 -28.61 6.81 -2.72
N LEU A 369 -29.48 7.64 -3.28
CA LEU A 369 -30.93 7.50 -3.28
C LEU A 369 -31.47 7.51 -4.72
N ASP A 370 -32.46 6.67 -5.00
CA ASP A 370 -33.33 6.82 -6.18
C ASP A 370 -34.50 7.75 -5.83
N THR A 371 -34.43 8.97 -6.37
CA THR A 371 -35.44 10.02 -6.17
C THR A 371 -36.38 10.16 -7.37
N ALA A 372 -36.17 9.42 -8.45
CA ALA A 372 -36.95 9.48 -9.69
C ALA A 372 -37.83 8.23 -9.84
N ASN A 373 -38.67 7.97 -8.85
CA ASN A 373 -39.50 6.77 -8.77
C ASN A 373 -41.00 7.09 -8.77
N GLU A 374 -41.84 6.05 -8.79
CA GLU A 374 -43.31 6.17 -8.86
C GLU A 374 -43.95 6.92 -7.68
N ASN A 375 -43.26 7.02 -6.55
CA ASN A 375 -43.74 7.64 -5.31
C ASN A 375 -43.32 9.11 -5.17
N THR A 376 -42.54 9.64 -6.11
CA THR A 376 -42.04 11.01 -6.07
C THR A 376 -42.60 11.88 -7.19
N THR A 377 -42.67 13.19 -6.94
CA THR A 377 -43.06 14.19 -7.94
C THR A 377 -42.09 15.35 -7.87
N GLN A 378 -41.42 15.59 -9.00
CA GLN A 378 -40.44 16.65 -9.20
C GLN A 378 -41.00 18.02 -8.79
N GLY A 379 -40.27 18.77 -7.95
CA GLY A 379 -40.68 20.09 -7.46
C GLY A 379 -41.75 20.10 -6.35
N VAL A 380 -42.31 18.95 -5.97
CA VAL A 380 -43.41 18.85 -4.99
C VAL A 380 -43.04 17.98 -3.79
N SER A 381 -42.45 16.80 -4.01
CA SER A 381 -42.16 15.85 -2.94
C SER A 381 -41.10 16.35 -1.96
N VAL A 382 -41.17 15.84 -0.73
CA VAL A 382 -40.13 16.00 0.30
C VAL A 382 -39.57 14.62 0.63
N ILE A 383 -38.25 14.50 0.62
CA ILE A 383 -37.50 13.27 0.88
C ILE A 383 -36.90 13.35 2.29
N PRO A 384 -37.53 12.71 3.30
CA PRO A 384 -36.91 12.57 4.62
C PRO A 384 -35.79 11.54 4.55
N VAL A 385 -34.58 11.93 4.97
CA VAL A 385 -33.42 11.03 5.07
C VAL A 385 -33.01 10.97 6.52
N THR A 386 -33.10 9.77 7.11
CA THR A 386 -32.66 9.48 8.48
C THR A 386 -31.48 8.54 8.44
N ILE A 387 -30.41 8.89 9.14
CA ILE A 387 -29.19 8.09 9.23
C ILE A 387 -28.98 7.73 10.69
N VAL A 388 -28.82 6.43 10.93
CA VAL A 388 -28.63 5.85 12.26
C VAL A 388 -27.32 5.10 12.27
N ASN A 389 -26.39 5.50 13.13
CA ASN A 389 -25.26 4.66 13.47
C ASN A 389 -25.63 3.74 14.63
N ASN A 390 -25.55 2.43 14.41
CA ASN A 390 -26.02 1.45 15.40
C ASN A 390 -25.04 1.25 16.56
N ASP A 391 -23.75 1.46 16.33
CA ASP A 391 -22.70 1.20 17.33
C ASP A 391 -22.71 2.26 18.44
N PHE A 392 -22.92 3.53 18.06
CA PHE A 392 -22.93 4.68 18.96
C PHE A 392 -24.33 5.23 19.22
N HIS A 393 -25.35 4.65 18.61
CA HIS A 393 -26.75 5.07 18.70
C HIS A 393 -26.99 6.56 18.35
N ILE A 394 -26.18 7.11 17.44
CA ILE A 394 -26.32 8.48 16.95
C ILE A 394 -27.26 8.48 15.75
N THR A 395 -28.25 9.36 15.77
CA THR A 395 -29.23 9.52 14.70
C THR A 395 -29.28 10.96 14.22
N ALA A 396 -29.37 11.17 12.91
CA ALA A 396 -29.64 12.46 12.30
C ALA A 396 -30.71 12.32 11.21
N THR A 397 -31.63 13.28 11.14
CA THR A 397 -32.68 13.34 10.12
C THR A 397 -32.66 14.69 9.43
N LYS A 398 -32.71 14.70 8.09
CA LYS A 398 -32.91 15.91 7.29
C LYS A 398 -33.99 15.67 6.24
N ASN A 399 -34.85 16.68 6.06
CA ASN A 399 -35.89 16.67 5.04
C ASN A 399 -35.41 17.49 3.84
N PHE A 400 -35.29 16.85 2.68
CA PHE A 400 -34.89 17.51 1.44
C PHE A 400 -36.11 17.78 0.56
N LYS A 401 -36.21 18.99 0.00
CA LYS A 401 -37.13 19.28 -1.10
C LYS A 401 -36.64 18.57 -2.35
N LEU A 402 -37.55 17.94 -3.09
CA LEU A 402 -37.22 17.33 -4.36
C LEU A 402 -37.27 18.40 -5.45
N GLY A 403 -36.11 18.71 -6.01
CA GLY A 403 -35.94 19.71 -7.07
C GLY A 403 -36.32 19.16 -8.44
N THR A 404 -35.72 19.76 -9.47
CA THR A 404 -35.85 19.30 -10.86
C THR A 404 -34.79 18.26 -11.22
N GLN A 405 -34.83 17.77 -12.46
CA GLN A 405 -33.70 17.03 -13.05
C GLN A 405 -32.40 17.82 -12.89
N PRO A 406 -31.26 17.14 -12.67
CA PRO A 406 -29.98 17.78 -12.41
C PRO A 406 -29.49 18.54 -13.66
N ILE A 407 -29.03 19.77 -13.47
CA ILE A 407 -28.37 20.58 -14.49
C ILE A 407 -26.92 20.79 -14.06
N LEU A 408 -25.96 20.39 -14.89
CA LEU A 408 -24.54 20.56 -14.59
C LEU A 408 -24.20 22.06 -14.55
N THR A 409 -23.84 22.58 -13.37
CA THR A 409 -23.47 23.99 -13.19
C THR A 409 -22.00 24.19 -12.90
N LYS A 410 -21.33 23.19 -12.33
CA LYS A 410 -19.91 23.24 -11.98
C LYS A 410 -19.26 21.88 -12.13
N LEU A 411 -18.01 21.88 -12.59
CA LEU A 411 -17.16 20.71 -12.68
C LEU A 411 -15.86 21.02 -11.94
N GLU A 412 -15.45 20.13 -11.04
CA GLU A 412 -14.16 20.20 -10.36
C GLU A 412 -13.42 18.87 -10.51
N LEU A 413 -12.09 18.93 -10.59
CA LEU A 413 -11.24 17.75 -10.59
C LEU A 413 -10.79 17.45 -9.16
N GLY A 414 -10.89 16.17 -8.77
CA GLY A 414 -10.26 15.66 -7.56
C GLY A 414 -8.73 15.63 -7.66
N ALA A 415 -8.08 15.23 -6.57
CA ALA A 415 -6.63 15.08 -6.57
C ALA A 415 -6.17 13.95 -7.51
N ALA A 416 -4.99 14.11 -8.13
CA ALA A 416 -4.37 13.08 -8.94
C ALA A 416 -4.03 11.85 -8.08
N ARG A 417 -4.43 10.66 -8.54
CA ARG A 417 -4.09 9.38 -7.91
C ARG A 417 -3.35 8.50 -8.91
N TYR A 418 -2.03 8.47 -8.83
CA TYR A 418 -1.20 7.62 -9.67
C TYR A 418 -1.27 6.17 -9.20
N SER A 419 -1.24 5.23 -10.15
CA SER A 419 -1.19 3.80 -9.88
C SER A 419 0.09 3.41 -9.14
N VAL A 420 1.19 4.12 -9.40
CA VAL A 420 2.49 3.95 -8.76
C VAL A 420 3.11 5.34 -8.52
N GLY A 421 3.57 5.60 -7.29
CA GLY A 421 4.29 6.83 -6.96
C GLY A 421 3.50 8.12 -7.20
N ASP A 422 4.15 9.11 -7.80
CA ASP A 422 3.68 10.48 -7.99
C ASP A 422 3.66 10.97 -9.45
N ALA A 423 4.01 10.09 -10.39
CA ALA A 423 4.08 10.35 -11.83
C ALA A 423 3.97 9.04 -12.61
N LEU A 424 3.49 9.10 -13.85
CA LEU A 424 3.48 7.96 -14.77
C LEU A 424 4.90 7.71 -15.30
N ASN A 425 5.38 6.48 -15.22
CA ASN A 425 6.75 6.11 -15.54
C ASN A 425 6.85 4.96 -16.57
N GLY A 426 5.76 4.22 -16.78
CA GLY A 426 5.76 3.10 -17.71
C GLY A 426 4.39 2.78 -18.31
N LYS A 427 4.40 2.03 -19.41
CA LYS A 427 3.23 1.48 -20.08
C LYS A 427 2.27 0.82 -19.09
N GLY A 428 0.97 1.10 -19.24
CA GLY A 428 -0.09 0.55 -18.39
C GLY A 428 -0.29 1.27 -17.06
N GLU A 429 0.71 2.05 -16.59
CA GLU A 429 0.51 2.94 -15.46
C GLU A 429 -0.56 3.98 -15.78
N ASN A 430 -1.33 4.35 -14.75
CA ASN A 430 -2.45 5.26 -14.90
C ASN A 430 -2.58 6.23 -13.75
N VAL A 431 -3.24 7.34 -14.02
CA VAL A 431 -3.61 8.35 -13.04
C VAL A 431 -5.10 8.59 -13.12
N LYS A 432 -5.73 8.65 -11.94
CA LYS A 432 -7.17 8.81 -11.79
C LYS A 432 -7.50 10.12 -11.12
N PHE A 433 -8.56 10.78 -11.60
CA PHE A 433 -9.12 11.98 -11.00
C PHE A 433 -10.63 11.81 -10.88
N ASP A 434 -11.20 12.03 -9.69
CA ASP A 434 -12.65 12.14 -9.57
C ASP A 434 -13.13 13.38 -10.32
N LEU A 435 -14.25 13.23 -11.02
CA LEU A 435 -14.98 14.31 -11.66
C LEU A 435 -16.12 14.72 -10.72
N ASN A 436 -15.86 15.73 -9.90
CA ASN A 436 -16.85 16.29 -8.99
C ASN A 436 -17.79 17.20 -9.79
N LEU A 437 -18.87 16.60 -10.28
CA LEU A 437 -19.92 17.28 -11.04
C LEU A 437 -21.00 17.79 -10.08
N PHE A 438 -21.34 19.07 -10.17
CA PHE A 438 -22.35 19.68 -9.31
C PHE A 438 -23.58 20.12 -10.10
N ASP A 439 -24.75 19.79 -9.55
CA ASP A 439 -26.03 20.24 -10.07
C ASP A 439 -26.33 21.71 -9.66
N GLN A 440 -27.48 22.24 -10.08
CA GLN A 440 -27.95 23.60 -9.75
C GLN A 440 -28.26 23.83 -8.26
N TYR A 441 -28.30 22.76 -7.47
CA TYR A 441 -28.51 22.79 -6.02
C TYR A 441 -27.20 22.53 -5.24
N GLY A 442 -26.08 22.34 -5.95
CA GLY A 442 -24.78 22.00 -5.36
C GLY A 442 -24.64 20.53 -4.96
N GLY A 443 -25.56 19.66 -5.40
CA GLY A 443 -25.49 18.21 -5.20
C GLY A 443 -24.56 17.53 -6.20
N THR A 444 -23.98 16.39 -5.82
CA THR A 444 -23.10 15.61 -6.70
C THR A 444 -23.90 14.83 -7.73
N ILE A 445 -23.56 14.98 -9.01
CA ILE A 445 -24.13 14.21 -10.11
C ILE A 445 -23.40 12.87 -10.19
N SER A 446 -24.17 11.78 -10.18
CA SER A 446 -23.63 10.41 -10.25
C SER A 446 -23.15 10.01 -11.64
N TYR A 447 -22.27 9.01 -11.72
CA TYR A 447 -21.76 8.43 -12.97
C TYR A 447 -22.91 7.96 -13.88
N ASP A 448 -23.90 7.23 -13.35
CA ASP A 448 -25.04 6.78 -14.15
C ASP A 448 -25.89 7.94 -14.69
N SER A 449 -26.03 9.01 -13.90
CA SER A 449 -26.71 10.22 -14.39
C SER A 449 -25.92 10.88 -15.52
N LEU A 450 -24.59 10.76 -15.53
CA LEU A 450 -23.73 11.26 -16.61
C LEU A 450 -23.83 10.43 -17.90
N ILE A 451 -23.81 9.10 -17.78
CA ILE A 451 -23.69 8.19 -18.94
C ILE A 451 -25.02 7.64 -19.46
N ASN A 452 -25.98 7.35 -18.57
CA ASN A 452 -27.20 6.55 -18.84
C ASN A 452 -28.49 7.28 -18.47
N ALA A 453 -28.40 8.58 -18.23
CA ALA A 453 -29.54 9.38 -17.80
C ALA A 453 -30.77 9.18 -18.70
N LYS A 454 -31.89 8.85 -18.06
CA LYS A 454 -33.21 8.75 -18.70
C LYS A 454 -33.92 10.09 -18.65
N THR A 455 -34.69 10.41 -19.67
CA THR A 455 -35.66 11.51 -19.62
C THR A 455 -36.89 11.00 -18.90
N TYR A 456 -37.05 11.40 -17.64
CA TYR A 456 -38.13 10.89 -16.80
C TYR A 456 -39.48 11.50 -17.18
N SER A 457 -40.29 10.71 -17.88
CA SER A 457 -41.75 10.83 -17.93
C SER A 457 -42.35 9.89 -16.87
N LYS A 458 -43.57 10.19 -16.38
CA LYS A 458 -44.35 9.28 -15.52
C LYS A 458 -44.54 7.88 -16.15
N ASP A 459 -44.31 7.77 -17.47
CA ASP A 459 -44.42 6.55 -18.27
C ASP A 459 -43.05 5.89 -18.62
N ASN A 460 -41.93 6.31 -17.99
CA ASN A 460 -40.60 5.67 -17.95
C ASN A 460 -40.13 4.93 -19.25
N THR A 461 -40.20 5.57 -20.42
CA THR A 461 -39.96 4.91 -21.72
C THR A 461 -38.95 5.60 -22.65
N SER A 462 -38.33 6.73 -22.27
CA SER A 462 -37.35 7.43 -23.12
C SER A 462 -35.97 7.56 -22.49
N THR A 463 -34.94 7.16 -23.24
CA THR A 463 -33.53 7.15 -22.84
C THR A 463 -32.76 8.27 -23.56
N THR A 464 -33.10 9.54 -23.30
CA THR A 464 -32.30 10.67 -23.82
C THR A 464 -31.28 11.13 -22.78
N LYS A 465 -30.00 11.16 -23.16
CA LYS A 465 -28.88 11.56 -22.29
C LYS A 465 -29.08 12.97 -21.73
N LEU A 466 -29.07 13.14 -20.41
CA LEU A 466 -29.25 14.45 -19.74
C LEU A 466 -28.04 15.39 -19.92
N PHE A 467 -26.85 14.84 -20.19
CA PHE A 467 -25.60 15.59 -20.32
C PHE A 467 -24.89 15.27 -21.65
N GLY A 468 -24.05 16.19 -22.12
CA GLY A 468 -23.18 15.92 -23.27
C GLY A 468 -22.10 14.88 -22.95
N ASP A 469 -21.36 14.46 -23.98
CA ASP A 469 -20.16 13.64 -23.77
C ASP A 469 -19.09 14.43 -23.02
N THR A 470 -18.55 13.83 -21.96
CA THR A 470 -17.36 14.37 -21.30
C THR A 470 -16.17 14.14 -22.20
N THR A 471 -15.41 15.19 -22.49
CA THR A 471 -14.22 15.11 -23.34
C THR A 471 -13.02 15.71 -22.63
N ILE A 472 -11.82 15.27 -23.04
CA ILE A 472 -10.55 15.84 -22.60
C ILE A 472 -9.91 16.53 -23.79
N ILE A 473 -9.38 17.72 -23.55
CA ILE A 473 -8.51 18.43 -24.48
C ILE A 473 -7.15 18.58 -23.81
N TRP A 474 -6.11 18.11 -24.50
CA TRP A 474 -4.74 18.31 -24.07
C TRP A 474 -4.31 19.74 -24.38
N ASN A 475 -3.89 20.48 -23.34
CA ASN A 475 -3.39 21.85 -23.48
C ASN A 475 -1.93 21.83 -23.94
N ASP A 476 -1.17 20.82 -23.49
CA ASP A 476 0.19 20.52 -23.93
C ASP A 476 0.17 19.34 -24.91
N TYR A 477 1.05 19.35 -25.92
CA TYR A 477 1.08 18.29 -26.92
C TYR A 477 1.53 16.94 -26.31
N ILE A 478 0.65 15.96 -26.35
CA ILE A 478 0.92 14.54 -26.10
C ILE A 478 0.16 13.72 -27.15
N SER A 479 0.79 12.69 -27.73
CA SER A 479 0.14 11.93 -28.80
C SER A 479 -1.00 11.08 -28.23
N THR A 480 -2.08 10.90 -28.98
CA THR A 480 -3.13 9.92 -28.64
C THR A 480 -2.60 8.47 -28.68
N ASP A 481 -1.46 8.24 -29.34
CA ASP A 481 -0.76 6.95 -29.31
C ASP A 481 0.03 6.75 -28.00
N ASP A 482 0.28 7.83 -27.24
CA ASP A 482 1.05 7.81 -26.00
C ASP A 482 0.14 7.59 -24.78
N VAL A 483 -1.10 8.10 -24.84
CA VAL A 483 -2.05 8.09 -23.73
C VAL A 483 -3.43 7.62 -24.14
N LYS A 484 -4.06 6.85 -23.25
CA LYS A 484 -5.48 6.46 -23.33
C LYS A 484 -6.26 7.11 -22.20
N THR A 485 -7.43 7.62 -22.53
CA THR A 485 -8.33 8.29 -21.58
C THR A 485 -9.64 7.52 -21.48
N GLU A 486 -10.09 7.22 -20.27
CA GLU A 486 -11.29 6.44 -19.99
C GLU A 486 -12.13 7.13 -18.91
N PHE A 487 -13.45 7.00 -18.99
CA PHE A 487 -14.38 7.50 -17.97
C PHE A 487 -15.10 6.33 -17.32
N GLU A 488 -14.91 6.16 -16.01
CA GLU A 488 -15.40 5.02 -15.25
C GLU A 488 -16.07 5.48 -13.95
N ASP A 489 -16.86 4.60 -13.32
CA ASP A 489 -17.30 4.79 -11.93
C ASP A 489 -16.12 4.49 -11.00
N ASN A 490 -15.87 5.36 -10.02
CA ASN A 490 -14.86 5.11 -9.00
C ASN A 490 -15.29 4.07 -7.93
N GLY A 491 -16.48 3.48 -8.08
CA GLY A 491 -17.10 2.53 -7.17
C GLY A 491 -18.14 3.18 -6.23
N ASN A 492 -18.13 4.50 -6.13
CA ASN A 492 -19.03 5.30 -5.28
C ASN A 492 -20.15 5.99 -6.08
N ASP A 493 -20.45 5.54 -7.29
CA ASP A 493 -21.29 6.25 -8.27
C ASP A 493 -20.76 7.64 -8.61
N ILE A 494 -19.47 7.94 -8.39
CA ILE A 494 -18.85 9.21 -8.77
C ILE A 494 -18.07 8.98 -10.06
N PRO A 495 -18.30 9.78 -11.11
CA PRO A 495 -17.54 9.65 -12.35
C PRO A 495 -16.08 9.98 -12.08
N GLN A 496 -15.16 9.21 -12.66
CA GLN A 496 -13.74 9.55 -12.66
C GLN A 496 -13.15 9.43 -14.05
N VAL A 497 -12.10 10.19 -14.29
CA VAL A 497 -11.27 10.06 -15.48
C VAL A 497 -10.01 9.27 -15.14
N LYS A 498 -9.72 8.26 -15.94
CA LYS A 498 -8.49 7.46 -15.89
C LYS A 498 -7.67 7.75 -17.13
N ILE A 499 -6.43 8.21 -16.93
CA ILE A 499 -5.47 8.48 -18.01
C ILE A 499 -4.33 7.47 -17.86
N SER A 500 -4.08 6.66 -18.89
CA SER A 500 -3.07 5.59 -18.87
C SER A 500 -2.03 5.80 -19.95
N LEU A 501 -0.78 5.40 -19.70
CA LEU A 501 0.25 5.34 -20.74
C LEU A 501 0.03 4.10 -21.62
N ASN A 502 0.00 4.29 -22.94
CA ASN A 502 -0.09 3.18 -23.92
C ASN A 502 1.28 2.56 -24.21
N LYS A 503 2.36 3.30 -23.93
CA LYS A 503 3.76 2.88 -24.11
C LYS A 503 4.66 3.72 -23.22
N ASP A 504 5.90 3.28 -23.11
CA ASP A 504 6.98 4.01 -22.46
C ASP A 504 7.38 5.26 -23.25
N LEU A 505 7.56 6.39 -22.55
CA LEU A 505 7.83 7.69 -23.17
C LEU A 505 9.30 8.09 -23.00
N ASP A 506 9.88 8.65 -24.05
CA ASP A 506 11.29 9.06 -24.08
C ASP A 506 11.53 10.45 -23.45
N LYS A 507 10.45 11.17 -23.10
CA LYS A 507 10.50 12.52 -22.54
C LYS A 507 9.67 12.62 -21.27
N ALA A 508 10.30 13.16 -20.23
CA ALA A 508 9.62 13.56 -19.02
C ALA A 508 8.91 14.89 -19.25
N GLY A 509 7.77 15.09 -18.62
CA GLY A 509 7.01 16.32 -18.76
C GLY A 509 5.80 16.36 -17.86
N ASP A 510 5.39 17.58 -17.54
CA ASP A 510 4.08 17.88 -16.99
C ASP A 510 3.16 18.23 -18.16
N TYR A 511 2.04 17.51 -18.28
CA TYR A 511 1.07 17.70 -19.35
C TYR A 511 -0.25 18.17 -18.75
N ASN A 512 -0.62 19.39 -19.09
CA ASN A 512 -1.88 19.99 -18.68
C ASN A 512 -3.00 19.56 -19.64
N PHE A 513 -4.16 19.29 -19.08
CA PHE A 513 -5.37 18.97 -19.82
C PHE A 513 -6.56 19.72 -19.25
N THR A 514 -7.60 19.83 -20.06
CA THR A 514 -8.88 20.42 -19.66
C THR A 514 -9.98 19.42 -19.94
N VAL A 515 -10.78 19.12 -18.90
CA VAL A 515 -12.00 18.31 -19.02
C VAL A 515 -13.16 19.25 -19.34
N PHE A 516 -13.98 18.87 -20.32
CA PHE A 516 -15.16 19.60 -20.74
C PHE A 516 -16.40 18.71 -20.64
N ASN A 517 -17.47 19.24 -20.05
CA ASN A 517 -18.82 18.72 -20.24
C ASN A 517 -19.80 19.89 -20.33
N GLN A 518 -20.44 20.04 -21.49
CA GLN A 518 -21.26 21.21 -21.82
C GLN A 518 -20.48 22.52 -21.62
N ALA A 519 -20.95 23.41 -20.74
CA ALA A 519 -20.30 24.69 -20.43
C ALA A 519 -19.34 24.62 -19.22
N ALA A 520 -19.29 23.49 -18.51
CA ALA A 520 -18.46 23.33 -17.32
C ALA A 520 -17.08 22.75 -17.68
N THR A 521 -16.03 23.30 -17.08
CA THR A 521 -14.65 22.91 -17.35
C THR A 521 -13.83 22.83 -16.08
N ALA A 522 -12.81 21.97 -16.09
CA ALA A 522 -11.75 21.98 -15.08
C ALA A 522 -10.43 21.57 -15.71
N THR A 523 -9.34 22.15 -15.22
CA THR A 523 -7.99 21.85 -15.67
C THR A 523 -7.30 20.89 -14.71
N GLY A 524 -6.61 19.92 -15.26
CA GLY A 524 -5.78 18.96 -14.54
C GLY A 524 -4.37 18.93 -15.11
N LYS A 525 -3.49 18.27 -14.38
CA LYS A 525 -2.10 18.06 -14.78
C LYS A 525 -1.71 16.62 -14.48
N ILE A 526 -1.09 15.96 -15.45
CA ILE A 526 -0.38 14.71 -15.23
C ILE A 526 1.12 14.97 -15.29
N SER A 527 1.88 14.24 -14.50
CA SER A 527 3.33 14.22 -14.54
C SER A 527 3.77 12.88 -15.11
N VAL A 528 4.69 12.92 -16.07
CA VAL A 528 5.26 11.75 -16.75
C VAL A 528 6.76 11.81 -16.60
N LYS A 529 7.38 10.66 -16.28
CA LYS A 529 8.83 10.46 -16.28
C LYS A 529 9.25 9.85 -17.62
N SER A 530 10.45 10.21 -18.08
CA SER A 530 11.05 9.55 -19.25
C SER A 530 11.60 8.19 -18.85
N SER A 531 11.34 7.19 -19.67
CA SER A 531 12.01 5.89 -19.57
C SER A 531 13.50 6.04 -19.84
N LYS A 532 14.32 5.37 -19.03
CA LYS A 532 15.78 5.40 -19.23
C LYS A 532 16.14 4.56 -20.44
N VAL A 533 16.90 5.14 -21.36
CA VAL A 533 17.32 4.46 -22.59
C VAL A 533 18.70 3.82 -22.44
N ALA A 534 18.84 2.62 -23.00
CA ALA A 534 20.09 1.88 -23.04
C ALA A 534 21.10 2.57 -23.99
N ASN A 535 22.28 2.88 -23.47
CA ASN A 535 23.41 3.37 -24.25
C ASN A 535 24.45 2.26 -24.51
N LYS A 536 24.64 1.38 -23.52
CA LYS A 536 25.54 0.23 -23.59
C LYS A 536 24.78 -1.06 -23.24
N VAL A 537 25.13 -2.17 -23.88
CA VAL A 537 24.57 -3.50 -23.62
C VAL A 537 25.67 -4.53 -23.39
N GLU A 538 25.45 -5.48 -22.48
CA GLU A 538 26.36 -6.59 -22.18
C GLU A 538 25.58 -7.89 -21.99
N ILE A 539 26.03 -8.98 -22.63
CA ILE A 539 25.48 -10.32 -22.44
C ILE A 539 26.19 -10.98 -21.24
N GLY A 540 25.40 -11.39 -20.25
CA GLY A 540 25.87 -12.01 -19.01
C GLY A 540 26.39 -13.43 -19.19
N ASP A 541 26.98 -13.99 -18.14
CA ASP A 541 27.31 -15.41 -18.06
C ASP A 541 26.04 -16.25 -17.85
N LEU A 542 26.03 -17.46 -18.41
CA LEU A 542 24.97 -18.42 -18.16
C LEU A 542 25.37 -19.24 -16.93
N ASN A 543 24.49 -19.30 -15.94
CA ASN A 543 24.67 -20.14 -14.74
C ASN A 543 24.29 -21.61 -14.99
N ASP A 544 23.84 -21.92 -16.21
CA ASP A 544 23.46 -23.25 -16.70
C ASP A 544 24.24 -23.56 -17.99
N VAL A 545 24.01 -24.73 -18.55
CA VAL A 545 24.60 -25.19 -19.81
C VAL A 545 23.55 -25.13 -20.92
N ILE A 546 23.96 -24.75 -22.13
CA ILE A 546 23.15 -24.93 -23.33
C ILE A 546 23.35 -26.36 -23.82
N ALA A 547 22.35 -27.22 -23.71
CA ALA A 547 22.45 -28.61 -24.14
C ALA A 547 21.79 -28.85 -25.50
N ALA A 548 22.26 -29.89 -26.20
CA ALA A 548 21.69 -30.27 -27.48
C ALA A 548 20.21 -30.66 -27.34
N GLY A 549 19.36 -30.06 -28.17
CA GLY A 549 17.91 -30.29 -28.14
C GLY A 549 17.12 -29.47 -27.12
N ASP A 550 17.77 -28.60 -26.33
CA ASP A 550 17.08 -27.70 -25.41
C ASP A 550 16.00 -26.88 -26.15
N LYS A 551 14.76 -26.91 -25.64
CA LYS A 551 13.63 -26.21 -26.26
C LYS A 551 13.71 -24.70 -26.04
N GLU A 552 14.09 -24.29 -24.84
CA GLU A 552 14.16 -22.89 -24.42
C GLU A 552 15.40 -22.67 -23.54
N VAL A 553 16.15 -21.61 -23.83
CA VAL A 553 17.33 -21.19 -23.02
C VAL A 553 17.23 -19.71 -22.74
N TYR A 554 17.46 -19.31 -21.50
CA TYR A 554 17.37 -17.93 -21.04
C TYR A 554 18.75 -17.37 -20.71
N ILE A 555 19.23 -16.40 -21.49
CA ILE A 555 20.55 -15.81 -21.33
C ILE A 555 20.43 -14.43 -20.69
N PRO A 556 21.11 -14.17 -19.56
CA PRO A 556 21.07 -12.86 -18.92
C PRO A 556 21.62 -11.76 -19.84
N ILE A 557 20.99 -10.60 -19.80
CA ILE A 557 21.45 -9.38 -20.48
C ILE A 557 21.33 -8.21 -19.51
N VAL A 558 22.33 -7.32 -19.52
CA VAL A 558 22.28 -6.06 -18.79
C VAL A 558 22.52 -4.91 -19.75
N ALA A 559 21.91 -3.77 -19.45
CA ALA A 559 22.12 -2.54 -20.19
C ALA A 559 22.42 -1.39 -19.24
N TYR A 560 23.09 -0.37 -19.74
CA TYR A 560 23.50 0.80 -18.98
C TYR A 560 23.05 2.07 -19.70
N ASP A 561 22.69 3.09 -18.92
CA ASP A 561 22.40 4.43 -19.44
C ASP A 561 23.67 5.15 -19.93
N ALA A 562 23.52 6.36 -20.45
CA ALA A 562 24.64 7.18 -20.94
C ALA A 562 25.60 7.65 -19.82
N SER A 563 25.18 7.59 -18.55
CA SER A 563 26.01 7.90 -17.39
C SER A 563 26.76 6.66 -16.85
N GLY A 564 26.53 5.48 -17.44
CA GLY A 564 27.14 4.23 -17.04
C GLY A 564 26.43 3.53 -15.88
N ASN A 565 25.24 3.98 -15.48
CA ASN A 565 24.45 3.27 -14.48
C ASN A 565 23.71 2.10 -15.12
N GLN A 566 23.71 0.95 -14.46
CA GLN A 566 22.93 -0.20 -14.91
C GLN A 566 21.44 0.14 -14.85
N LEU A 567 20.73 -0.19 -15.94
CA LEU A 567 19.29 -0.08 -15.99
C LEU A 567 18.65 -1.07 -15.02
N SER A 568 17.55 -0.65 -14.40
CA SER A 568 16.67 -1.57 -13.67
C SER A 568 16.09 -2.61 -14.62
N LEU A 569 15.52 -3.69 -14.08
CA LEU A 569 14.86 -4.71 -14.88
C LEU A 569 13.72 -4.09 -15.71
N GLU A 570 12.94 -3.21 -15.08
CA GLU A 570 11.84 -2.46 -15.67
C GLU A 570 12.33 -1.57 -16.82
N ASP A 571 13.39 -0.77 -16.57
CA ASP A 571 13.99 0.10 -17.59
C ASP A 571 14.51 -0.73 -18.77
N LEU A 572 15.23 -1.84 -18.52
CA LEU A 572 15.79 -2.72 -19.56
C LEU A 572 14.71 -3.29 -20.48
N THR A 573 13.58 -3.69 -19.91
CA THR A 573 12.47 -4.31 -20.64
C THR A 573 11.45 -3.33 -21.21
N SER A 574 11.69 -2.02 -21.06
CA SER A 574 10.81 -0.99 -21.62
C SER A 574 10.62 -1.15 -23.14
N ASP A 575 9.46 -0.72 -23.65
CA ASP A 575 9.12 -0.71 -25.09
C ASP A 575 10.19 0.02 -25.92
N GLN A 576 10.88 0.99 -25.31
CA GLN A 576 11.98 1.72 -25.93
C GLN A 576 13.23 0.87 -26.04
N ASN A 577 13.63 0.18 -24.98
CA ASN A 577 14.86 -0.59 -24.95
C ASN A 577 14.75 -1.93 -25.69
N THR A 578 13.60 -2.59 -25.68
CA THR A 578 13.37 -3.81 -26.46
C THR A 578 13.40 -3.55 -27.98
N LYS A 579 13.03 -2.34 -28.43
CA LYS A 579 13.19 -1.91 -29.84
C LYS A 579 14.60 -1.45 -30.16
N ARG A 580 15.27 -0.79 -29.20
CA ARG A 580 16.61 -0.23 -29.33
C ARG A 580 17.72 -1.28 -29.30
N ILE A 581 17.55 -2.34 -28.49
CA ILE A 581 18.48 -3.46 -28.37
C ILE A 581 18.05 -4.55 -29.34
N LYS A 582 18.79 -4.70 -30.44
CA LYS A 582 18.58 -5.77 -31.42
C LYS A 582 19.41 -6.99 -31.04
N VAL A 583 18.79 -8.15 -30.92
CA VAL A 583 19.50 -9.41 -30.65
C VAL A 583 19.53 -10.25 -31.92
N ASN A 584 20.72 -10.73 -32.26
CA ASN A 584 20.96 -11.66 -33.37
C ASN A 584 21.61 -12.93 -32.84
N VAL A 585 21.28 -14.06 -33.45
CA VAL A 585 21.85 -15.36 -33.09
C VAL A 585 22.38 -16.07 -34.32
N SER A 586 23.50 -16.76 -34.14
CA SER A 586 24.13 -17.59 -35.17
C SER A 586 24.60 -18.90 -34.55
N GLY A 587 24.63 -19.98 -35.34
CA GLY A 587 25.04 -21.30 -34.86
C GLY A 587 23.99 -22.06 -34.04
N ALA A 588 22.79 -21.49 -33.87
CA ALA A 588 21.61 -22.19 -33.35
C ALA A 588 20.83 -22.87 -34.50
N GLY A 589 19.78 -23.65 -34.19
CA GLY A 589 18.97 -24.35 -35.20
C GLY A 589 18.34 -23.38 -36.21
N SER A 590 17.92 -23.87 -37.38
CA SER A 590 17.37 -23.04 -38.48
C SER A 590 16.11 -22.22 -38.13
N GLN A 591 15.56 -22.37 -36.92
CA GLN A 591 14.36 -21.67 -36.43
C GLN A 591 14.58 -20.87 -35.14
N SER A 592 15.81 -20.74 -34.65
CA SER A 592 16.04 -20.03 -33.38
C SER A 592 15.83 -18.53 -33.52
N VAL A 593 14.76 -18.03 -32.92
CA VAL A 593 14.49 -16.60 -32.71
C VAL A 593 15.11 -16.18 -31.38
N ALA A 594 15.60 -14.94 -31.31
CA ALA A 594 16.09 -14.36 -30.07
C ALA A 594 15.38 -13.06 -29.75
N THR A 595 14.71 -13.03 -28.61
CA THR A 595 13.96 -11.88 -28.11
C THR A 595 14.34 -11.61 -26.66
N ILE A 596 14.31 -10.34 -26.26
CA ILE A 596 14.39 -9.97 -24.85
C ILE A 596 12.98 -10.14 -24.29
N LEU A 597 12.83 -10.92 -23.23
CA LEU A 597 11.55 -11.08 -22.56
C LEU A 597 11.21 -9.84 -21.74
N ASP A 598 10.01 -9.34 -21.92
CA ASP A 598 9.46 -8.16 -21.23
C ASP A 598 8.54 -8.51 -20.05
N SER A 599 8.23 -9.81 -19.90
CA SER A 599 7.30 -10.39 -18.92
C SER A 599 7.75 -11.80 -18.50
N GLY A 600 7.11 -12.36 -17.47
CA GLY A 600 7.37 -13.72 -16.95
C GLY A 600 8.56 -13.86 -15.99
N GLU A 601 8.81 -15.08 -15.51
CA GLU A 601 9.90 -15.41 -14.56
C GLU A 601 11.29 -15.03 -15.11
N HIS A 602 11.46 -15.15 -16.43
CA HIS A 602 12.71 -14.85 -17.13
C HIS A 602 12.75 -13.45 -17.77
N LYS A 603 11.90 -12.53 -17.29
CA LYS A 603 11.92 -11.12 -17.69
C LYS A 603 13.34 -10.56 -17.67
N GLY A 604 13.68 -9.78 -18.69
CA GLY A 604 15.02 -9.18 -18.86
C GLY A 604 16.10 -10.16 -19.32
N SER A 605 15.73 -11.38 -19.70
CA SER A 605 16.65 -12.34 -20.34
C SER A 605 16.40 -12.43 -21.85
N ILE A 606 17.43 -12.81 -22.59
CA ILE A 606 17.31 -13.20 -24.00
C ILE A 606 16.80 -14.64 -24.03
N LYS A 607 15.61 -14.87 -24.60
CA LYS A 607 15.11 -16.21 -24.89
C LYS A 607 15.73 -16.73 -26.19
N LEU A 608 16.27 -17.94 -26.16
CA LEU A 608 16.64 -18.70 -27.35
C LEU A 608 15.69 -19.89 -27.49
N ASP A 609 15.00 -19.98 -28.62
CA ASP A 609 14.14 -21.12 -28.94
C ASP A 609 14.87 -22.17 -29.79
N GLN A 610 14.59 -23.45 -29.51
CA GLN A 610 14.99 -24.62 -30.31
C GLN A 610 16.50 -24.70 -30.59
N ILE A 611 17.27 -25.07 -29.57
CA ILE A 611 18.70 -25.34 -29.73
C ILE A 611 18.90 -26.54 -30.67
N SER A 612 19.97 -26.47 -31.46
CA SER A 612 20.38 -27.58 -32.33
C SER A 612 20.45 -28.90 -31.56
N LYS A 613 19.92 -29.97 -32.17
CA LYS A 613 20.01 -31.34 -31.65
C LYS A 613 21.43 -31.93 -31.69
N ASN A 614 22.35 -31.27 -32.40
CA ASN A 614 23.76 -31.65 -32.44
C ASN A 614 24.53 -31.02 -31.28
N SER A 615 25.16 -31.87 -30.46
CA SER A 615 26.12 -31.49 -29.42
C SER A 615 27.44 -30.97 -30.01
N LYS A 616 28.27 -30.34 -29.18
CA LYS A 616 29.61 -29.83 -29.51
C LYS A 616 29.65 -28.72 -30.57
N GLY A 617 28.50 -28.19 -30.95
CA GLY A 617 28.36 -26.95 -31.71
C GLY A 617 28.60 -25.72 -30.83
N ALA A 618 28.42 -24.53 -31.41
CA ALA A 618 28.49 -23.28 -30.68
C ALA A 618 27.38 -22.33 -31.12
N VAL A 619 26.73 -21.68 -30.15
CA VAL A 619 25.73 -20.64 -30.36
C VAL A 619 26.37 -19.30 -30.03
N SER A 620 26.37 -18.37 -30.98
CA SER A 620 26.84 -17.00 -30.77
C SER A 620 25.67 -16.03 -30.76
N VAL A 621 25.47 -15.36 -29.64
CA VAL A 621 24.45 -14.34 -29.42
C VAL A 621 25.12 -12.97 -29.49
N THR A 622 24.53 -12.05 -30.26
CA THR A 622 25.02 -10.68 -30.43
C THR A 622 23.90 -9.69 -30.15
N ALA A 623 24.05 -8.88 -29.11
CA ALA A 623 23.18 -7.75 -28.79
C ALA A 623 23.79 -6.45 -29.34
N ILE A 624 22.99 -5.64 -30.02
CA ILE A 624 23.41 -4.43 -30.73
C ILE A 624 22.48 -3.27 -30.39
N ILE A 625 23.05 -2.15 -29.98
CA ILE A 625 22.42 -0.84 -29.98
C ILE A 625 23.09 -0.03 -31.10
N ALA A 626 22.30 0.40 -32.09
CA ALA A 626 22.77 1.15 -33.24
C ALA A 626 21.89 2.38 -33.49
N GLU A 627 22.01 3.36 -32.61
CA GLU A 627 21.27 4.62 -32.64
C GLU A 627 22.20 5.79 -32.97
N ALA A 628 21.65 6.90 -33.47
CA ALA A 628 22.45 8.07 -33.83
C ALA A 628 23.30 8.63 -32.66
N ASN A 629 22.88 8.39 -31.41
CA ASN A 629 23.54 8.85 -30.18
C ASN A 629 24.10 7.73 -29.29
N ALA A 630 24.06 6.47 -29.71
CA ALA A 630 24.62 5.34 -28.97
C ALA A 630 24.98 4.20 -29.91
N SER A 631 26.21 3.69 -29.77
CA SER A 631 26.67 2.51 -30.51
C SER A 631 27.32 1.54 -29.52
N SER A 632 26.72 0.36 -29.36
CA SER A 632 27.21 -0.67 -28.45
C SER A 632 26.91 -2.05 -29.03
N THR A 633 27.92 -2.92 -29.03
CA THR A 633 27.79 -4.31 -29.47
C THR A 633 28.39 -5.22 -28.42
N SER A 634 27.64 -6.25 -28.02
CA SER A 634 28.12 -7.32 -27.16
C SER A 634 27.86 -8.65 -27.84
N THR A 635 28.91 -9.45 -28.03
CA THR A 635 28.83 -10.79 -28.61
C THR A 635 29.36 -11.80 -27.62
N LYS A 636 28.62 -12.89 -27.42
CA LYS A 636 29.03 -14.01 -26.58
C LYS A 636 28.74 -15.34 -27.24
N THR A 637 29.71 -16.23 -27.18
CA THR A 637 29.62 -17.58 -27.76
C THR A 637 29.56 -18.61 -26.65
N PHE A 638 28.55 -19.48 -26.72
CA PHE A 638 28.29 -20.57 -25.80
C PHE A 638 28.49 -21.89 -26.53
N THR A 639 29.12 -22.86 -25.89
CA THR A 639 29.27 -24.21 -26.44
C THR A 639 28.01 -25.03 -26.17
N ILE A 640 27.54 -25.78 -27.16
CA ILE A 640 26.42 -26.71 -26.99
C ILE A 640 26.97 -28.00 -26.37
N ALA A 641 26.53 -28.34 -25.17
CA ALA A 641 26.91 -29.57 -24.50
C ALA A 641 26.10 -30.77 -25.00
N ASP A 642 26.41 -31.95 -24.47
CA ASP A 642 25.65 -33.18 -24.73
C ASP A 642 24.21 -33.02 -24.22
N ALA A 643 23.25 -33.63 -24.92
CA ALA A 643 21.83 -33.58 -24.61
C ALA A 643 21.52 -34.00 -23.15
N ARG A 644 20.47 -33.44 -22.55
CA ARG A 644 20.13 -33.63 -21.14
C ARG A 644 19.64 -35.06 -20.86
N VAL A 645 20.41 -35.84 -20.12
CA VAL A 645 20.05 -37.22 -19.79
C VAL A 645 19.80 -37.36 -18.29
N PRO A 646 18.85 -38.21 -17.89
CA PRO A 646 18.56 -38.39 -16.47
C PRO A 646 19.75 -39.03 -15.74
N ASP A 647 20.10 -38.45 -14.59
CA ASP A 647 21.25 -38.85 -13.77
C ASP A 647 20.81 -39.41 -12.42
N HIS A 648 20.04 -38.65 -11.64
CA HIS A 648 19.56 -39.09 -10.31
C HIS A 648 18.17 -38.53 -9.98
N PHE A 649 17.60 -39.02 -8.87
CA PHE A 649 16.34 -38.49 -8.34
C PHE A 649 16.61 -37.48 -7.22
N LYS A 650 15.87 -36.37 -7.23
CA LYS A 650 15.74 -35.46 -6.09
C LYS A 650 14.42 -35.73 -5.39
N VAL A 651 14.46 -35.96 -4.07
CA VAL A 651 13.23 -36.05 -3.26
C VAL A 651 12.60 -34.67 -3.21
N VAL A 652 11.36 -34.53 -3.70
CA VAL A 652 10.56 -33.32 -3.55
C VAL A 652 9.67 -33.47 -2.31
N THR A 653 8.89 -34.55 -2.26
CA THR A 653 8.04 -34.90 -1.13
C THR A 653 8.41 -36.28 -0.59
N ASP A 654 8.93 -36.33 0.65
CA ASP A 654 9.26 -37.60 1.32
C ASP A 654 8.01 -38.18 2.03
N PRO A 655 7.57 -39.40 1.70
CA PRO A 655 6.38 -39.99 2.31
C PRO A 655 6.59 -40.27 3.80
N ALA A 656 5.48 -40.23 4.54
CA ALA A 656 5.44 -40.82 5.87
C ALA A 656 5.79 -42.31 5.82
N LYS A 657 6.55 -42.80 6.80
CA LYS A 657 6.95 -44.22 6.87
C LYS A 657 5.81 -45.13 7.34
N GLY A 658 4.79 -44.56 7.97
CA GLY A 658 3.65 -45.30 8.51
C GLY A 658 2.31 -44.68 8.13
N ALA A 659 1.29 -45.52 8.03
CA ALA A 659 -0.11 -45.11 7.97
C ALA A 659 -0.99 -46.05 8.80
N VAL A 660 -2.02 -45.52 9.46
CA VAL A 660 -3.13 -46.35 9.96
C VAL A 660 -3.96 -46.80 8.74
N ALA A 661 -4.56 -47.99 8.79
CA ALA A 661 -5.39 -48.52 7.70
C ALA A 661 -6.42 -47.49 7.20
N GLY A 662 -6.43 -47.22 5.90
CA GLY A 662 -7.22 -46.16 5.25
C GLY A 662 -6.46 -44.84 5.04
N GLY A 663 -5.27 -44.70 5.65
CA GLY A 663 -4.42 -43.53 5.51
C GLY A 663 -3.60 -43.56 4.22
N THR A 664 -3.22 -42.38 3.75
CA THR A 664 -2.43 -42.17 2.53
C THR A 664 -1.20 -41.28 2.81
N ALA A 665 -0.16 -41.44 2.00
CA ALA A 665 1.05 -40.63 2.03
C ALA A 665 1.42 -40.17 0.61
N ALA A 666 1.58 -38.86 0.44
CA ALA A 666 2.15 -38.26 -0.76
C ALA A 666 3.63 -38.62 -0.91
N ILE A 667 4.08 -38.78 -2.16
CA ILE A 667 5.48 -39.02 -2.53
C ILE A 667 5.75 -38.40 -3.88
N GLU A 668 6.84 -37.65 -3.99
CA GLU A 668 7.17 -36.90 -5.19
C GLU A 668 8.69 -36.85 -5.37
N PHE A 669 9.13 -37.06 -6.60
CA PHE A 669 10.54 -37.02 -6.98
C PHE A 669 10.69 -36.29 -8.29
N ALA A 670 11.71 -35.45 -8.39
CA ALA A 670 12.13 -34.89 -9.66
C ALA A 670 13.25 -35.75 -10.26
N VAL A 671 13.14 -36.06 -11.55
CA VAL A 671 14.25 -36.58 -12.37
C VAL A 671 15.21 -35.43 -12.62
N ILE A 672 16.45 -35.57 -12.15
CA ILE A 672 17.49 -34.57 -12.33
C ILE A 672 18.46 -35.03 -13.41
N ASP A 673 18.77 -34.15 -14.35
CA ASP A 673 19.75 -34.39 -15.41
C ASP A 673 21.21 -34.30 -14.91
N GLN A 674 22.16 -34.61 -15.79
CA GLN A 674 23.59 -34.55 -15.48
C GLN A 674 24.13 -33.13 -15.20
N TYR A 675 23.34 -32.10 -15.43
CA TYR A 675 23.69 -30.69 -15.19
C TYR A 675 22.96 -30.11 -13.96
N GLY A 676 22.14 -30.90 -13.27
CA GLY A 676 21.44 -30.51 -12.05
C GLY A 676 20.07 -29.85 -12.26
N LYS A 677 19.50 -29.92 -13.48
CA LYS A 677 18.16 -29.41 -13.78
C LYS A 677 17.11 -30.52 -13.72
N THR A 678 15.88 -30.15 -13.36
CA THR A 678 14.72 -31.05 -13.52
C THR A 678 14.52 -31.34 -15.00
N LEU A 679 14.27 -32.61 -15.33
CA LEU A 679 14.09 -33.08 -16.69
C LEU A 679 12.68 -33.65 -16.86
N ASP A 680 11.83 -32.91 -17.55
CA ASP A 680 10.47 -33.33 -17.90
C ASP A 680 10.41 -34.02 -19.27
N ASP A 681 11.25 -33.56 -20.19
CA ASP A 681 11.34 -34.06 -21.56
C ASP A 681 12.22 -35.32 -21.65
N ALA A 682 11.59 -36.47 -21.81
CA ALA A 682 12.30 -37.69 -22.18
C ALA A 682 12.69 -37.68 -23.67
N HIS A 683 13.92 -38.08 -24.00
CA HIS A 683 14.39 -38.21 -25.38
C HIS A 683 15.42 -39.34 -25.54
N TYR A 684 15.85 -39.59 -26.79
CA TYR A 684 16.92 -40.55 -27.10
C TYR A 684 18.21 -39.79 -27.37
N THR A 685 19.35 -40.42 -27.07
CA THR A 685 20.65 -39.87 -27.46
C THR A 685 21.49 -40.84 -28.28
N ASP A 686 22.34 -40.30 -29.15
CA ASP A 686 23.35 -41.11 -29.83
C ASP A 686 24.63 -41.29 -29.00
N SER A 687 25.60 -42.04 -29.54
CA SER A 687 26.90 -42.25 -28.88
C SER A 687 27.76 -40.97 -28.79
N GLN A 688 27.39 -39.91 -29.52
CA GLN A 688 28.13 -38.66 -29.58
C GLN A 688 27.56 -37.60 -28.64
N GLY A 689 26.42 -37.88 -28.00
CA GLY A 689 25.73 -36.96 -27.08
C GLY A 689 24.67 -36.10 -27.76
N ASN A 690 24.29 -36.40 -29.00
CA ASN A 690 23.25 -35.65 -29.73
C ASN A 690 21.85 -36.12 -29.31
N ASP A 691 20.88 -35.20 -29.34
CA ASP A 691 19.45 -35.52 -29.21
C ASP A 691 18.92 -36.08 -30.55
N ILE A 692 18.16 -37.18 -30.51
CA ILE A 692 17.64 -37.83 -31.72
C ILE A 692 16.18 -38.28 -31.53
N ASP A 693 15.41 -38.29 -32.62
CA ASP A 693 13.98 -38.63 -32.61
C ASP A 693 13.68 -40.13 -32.62
N SER A 694 14.69 -41.00 -32.68
CA SER A 694 14.50 -42.45 -32.85
C SER A 694 15.43 -43.26 -31.96
N ALA A 695 14.88 -44.34 -31.38
CA ALA A 695 15.52 -45.24 -30.43
C ALA A 695 16.66 -46.09 -31.04
N SER A 696 17.74 -45.45 -31.50
CA SER A 696 18.83 -46.16 -32.21
C SER A 696 20.03 -46.49 -31.33
N THR A 697 20.26 -45.78 -30.21
CA THR A 697 21.51 -45.91 -29.44
C THR A 697 21.34 -45.89 -27.92
N ASN A 698 20.90 -44.78 -27.32
CA ASN A 698 20.67 -44.68 -25.87
C ASN A 698 19.22 -44.31 -25.57
N GLU A 699 18.51 -45.22 -24.91
CA GLU A 699 17.19 -45.01 -24.35
C GLU A 699 17.30 -44.86 -22.82
N TYR A 700 16.65 -43.82 -22.29
CA TYR A 700 16.53 -43.61 -20.86
C TYR A 700 15.09 -43.79 -20.41
N LEU A 701 14.89 -44.59 -19.37
CA LEU A 701 13.58 -44.88 -18.82
C LEU A 701 13.60 -44.72 -17.31
N VAL A 702 12.51 -44.19 -16.77
CA VAL A 702 12.22 -44.25 -15.34
C VAL A 702 11.22 -45.37 -15.11
N THR A 703 11.56 -46.36 -14.28
CA THR A 703 10.64 -47.44 -13.92
C THR A 703 10.24 -47.31 -12.47
N VAL A 704 8.93 -47.20 -12.22
CA VAL A 704 8.34 -47.23 -10.88
C VAL A 704 7.79 -48.61 -10.63
N THR A 705 8.21 -49.23 -9.53
CA THR A 705 7.69 -50.50 -9.05
C THR A 705 7.05 -50.30 -7.68
N ALA A 706 5.80 -50.76 -7.52
CA ALA A 706 5.07 -50.76 -6.26
C ALA A 706 4.94 -52.20 -5.76
N ASN A 707 5.93 -52.65 -4.98
CA ASN A 707 5.92 -53.99 -4.41
C ASN A 707 5.13 -54.00 -3.10
N THR A 708 4.05 -54.78 -3.07
CA THR A 708 3.12 -54.86 -1.94
C THR A 708 3.32 -56.16 -1.18
N TYR A 709 3.37 -56.08 0.14
CA TYR A 709 3.60 -57.22 1.02
C TYR A 709 2.56 -57.29 2.13
N ASN A 710 2.15 -58.50 2.49
CA ASN A 710 1.34 -58.76 3.68
C ASN A 710 2.21 -58.67 4.96
N ALA A 711 1.57 -58.74 6.13
CA ALA A 711 2.25 -58.66 7.43
C ALA A 711 3.32 -59.75 7.67
N ASN A 712 3.30 -60.85 6.92
CA ASN A 712 4.27 -61.95 7.01
C ASN A 712 5.36 -61.87 5.92
N GLY A 713 5.38 -60.82 5.10
CA GLY A 713 6.36 -60.62 4.03
C GLY A 713 6.05 -61.34 2.71
N GLY A 714 4.87 -61.96 2.56
CA GLY A 714 4.41 -62.52 1.28
C GLY A 714 3.83 -61.45 0.35
N VAL A 715 3.94 -61.65 -0.96
CA VAL A 715 3.40 -60.71 -1.98
C VAL A 715 1.88 -60.57 -1.82
N LEU A 716 1.39 -59.34 -1.86
CA LEU A 716 -0.02 -58.99 -1.63
C LEU A 716 -0.67 -58.53 -2.93
N THR A 717 -1.75 -59.20 -3.36
CA THR A 717 -2.45 -58.92 -4.64
C THR A 717 -3.90 -58.47 -4.47
N ASP A 718 -4.36 -58.25 -3.24
CA ASP A 718 -5.76 -57.92 -2.91
C ASP A 718 -6.10 -56.43 -3.06
N GLY A 719 -5.13 -55.58 -3.42
CA GLY A 719 -5.31 -54.15 -3.60
C GLY A 719 -5.52 -53.35 -2.31
N THR A 720 -5.28 -53.93 -1.13
CA THR A 720 -5.47 -53.21 0.15
C THR A 720 -4.35 -52.22 0.48
N VAL A 721 -3.20 -52.34 -0.17
CA VAL A 721 -2.08 -51.39 -0.13
C VAL A 721 -1.56 -51.22 -1.55
N GLY A 722 -1.16 -50.00 -1.94
CA GLY A 722 -0.63 -49.78 -3.29
C GLY A 722 -0.16 -48.35 -3.55
N LEU A 723 -0.04 -48.04 -4.84
CA LEU A 723 0.39 -46.75 -5.36
C LEU A 723 -0.67 -46.23 -6.33
N LYS A 724 -0.99 -44.94 -6.23
CA LYS A 724 -1.76 -44.20 -7.22
C LYS A 724 -0.86 -43.21 -7.94
N ALA A 725 -1.08 -43.07 -9.23
CA ALA A 725 -0.53 -42.00 -10.04
C ALA A 725 -1.12 -40.63 -9.65
N PRO A 726 -0.49 -39.53 -10.07
CA PRO A 726 -0.98 -38.16 -9.85
C PRO A 726 -2.42 -37.94 -10.32
N ASP A 727 -2.79 -38.61 -11.42
CA ASP A 727 -4.15 -38.58 -11.97
C ASP A 727 -5.17 -39.45 -11.20
N GLY A 728 -4.78 -40.00 -10.04
CA GLY A 728 -5.61 -40.77 -9.12
C GLY A 728 -5.77 -42.25 -9.49
N ASP A 729 -5.26 -42.69 -10.65
CA ASP A 729 -5.38 -44.08 -11.11
C ASP A 729 -4.47 -45.02 -10.31
N VAL A 730 -4.96 -46.21 -9.98
CA VAL A 730 -4.15 -47.20 -9.26
C VAL A 730 -3.14 -47.81 -10.22
N LEU A 731 -1.86 -47.68 -9.90
CA LEU A 731 -0.80 -48.17 -10.77
C LEU A 731 -0.61 -49.69 -10.65
N PRO A 732 -0.31 -50.39 -11.77
CA PRO A 732 0.14 -51.78 -11.72
C PRO A 732 1.50 -51.89 -11.04
N THR A 733 1.92 -53.13 -10.72
CA THR A 733 3.17 -53.40 -9.99
C THR A 733 4.38 -52.73 -10.61
N THR A 734 4.45 -52.59 -11.94
CA THR A 734 5.54 -51.89 -12.62
C THR A 734 4.99 -50.96 -13.70
N THR A 735 5.41 -49.70 -13.69
CA THR A 735 5.05 -48.66 -14.65
C THR A 735 6.32 -48.00 -15.19
N THR A 736 6.40 -47.79 -16.51
CA THR A 736 7.59 -47.25 -17.17
C THR A 736 7.31 -45.89 -17.80
N PHE A 737 8.14 -44.92 -17.47
CA PHE A 737 8.09 -43.54 -17.91
C PHE A 737 9.25 -43.26 -18.88
N GLY A 738 8.99 -42.53 -19.96
CA GLY A 738 10.01 -42.15 -20.93
C GLY A 738 9.43 -41.71 -22.28
N LYS A 739 10.31 -41.52 -23.27
CA LYS A 739 9.93 -41.02 -24.59
C LYS A 739 8.96 -41.99 -25.28
N ASP A 740 7.87 -41.44 -25.82
CA ASP A 740 6.80 -42.16 -26.50
C ASP A 740 6.13 -43.26 -25.66
N ARG A 741 6.22 -43.17 -24.33
CA ARG A 741 5.51 -44.07 -23.42
C ARG A 741 4.12 -43.54 -23.10
N THR A 742 3.16 -44.46 -23.06
CA THR A 742 1.78 -44.20 -22.68
C THR A 742 1.32 -45.21 -21.64
N ARG A 743 0.33 -44.81 -20.85
CA ARG A 743 -0.37 -45.68 -19.89
C ARG A 743 -1.85 -45.66 -20.21
N THR A 744 -2.49 -46.83 -20.13
CA THR A 744 -3.96 -46.91 -20.17
C THR A 744 -4.48 -46.92 -18.75
N LYS A 745 -5.33 -45.95 -18.41
CA LYS A 745 -5.97 -45.87 -17.10
C LYS A 745 -6.95 -47.00 -16.88
N THR A 746 -7.36 -47.25 -15.62
CA THR A 746 -8.40 -48.24 -15.29
C THR A 746 -9.73 -48.00 -16.04
N ASN A 747 -10.05 -46.75 -16.37
CA ASN A 747 -11.25 -46.38 -17.13
C ASN A 747 -11.10 -46.48 -18.66
N GLY A 748 -9.93 -46.91 -19.16
CA GLY A 748 -9.64 -47.07 -20.59
C GLY A 748 -9.04 -45.83 -21.28
N THR A 749 -8.90 -44.69 -20.60
CA THR A 749 -8.26 -43.49 -21.17
C THR A 749 -6.75 -43.70 -21.33
N VAL A 750 -6.19 -43.36 -22.49
CA VAL A 750 -4.73 -43.39 -22.72
C VAL A 750 -4.13 -42.04 -22.38
N VAL A 751 -3.09 -42.03 -21.55
CA VAL A 751 -2.33 -40.83 -21.16
C VAL A 751 -0.85 -40.99 -21.49
N LYS A 752 -0.16 -39.86 -21.68
CA LYS A 752 1.30 -39.84 -21.74
C LYS A 752 1.89 -40.30 -20.41
N ASN A 753 3.05 -40.92 -20.49
CA ASN A 753 3.77 -41.43 -19.33
C ASN A 753 5.26 -41.12 -19.52
N ASP A 754 5.61 -39.85 -19.59
CA ASP A 754 6.96 -39.28 -19.72
C ASP A 754 7.52 -38.86 -18.35
N PHE A 755 8.63 -38.11 -18.30
CA PHE A 755 9.21 -37.70 -17.02
C PHE A 755 8.41 -36.59 -16.34
N GLU A 756 7.75 -35.71 -17.11
CA GLU A 756 6.75 -34.76 -16.60
C GLU A 756 5.70 -35.49 -15.74
N ALA A 757 5.05 -36.52 -16.28
CA ALA A 757 4.07 -37.33 -15.55
C ALA A 757 4.65 -38.12 -14.36
N PHE A 758 5.97 -38.28 -14.27
CA PHE A 758 6.63 -38.87 -13.11
C PHE A 758 7.04 -37.83 -12.07
N ASN A 759 7.35 -36.60 -12.49
CA ASN A 759 7.77 -35.54 -11.59
C ASN A 759 6.61 -35.05 -10.70
N ASP A 760 5.37 -35.27 -11.13
CA ASP A 760 4.14 -35.04 -10.36
C ASP A 760 3.98 -35.94 -9.11
N GLU A 761 3.17 -35.48 -8.14
CA GLU A 761 2.93 -36.17 -6.85
C GLU A 761 2.16 -37.50 -6.99
N PHE A 762 2.77 -38.60 -6.56
CA PHE A 762 2.08 -39.89 -6.38
C PHE A 762 1.48 -40.04 -4.99
N THR A 763 0.54 -40.97 -4.83
CA THR A 763 -0.04 -41.32 -3.53
C THR A 763 0.18 -42.79 -3.17
N LEU A 764 0.91 -43.06 -2.09
CA LEU A 764 0.92 -44.36 -1.42
C LEU A 764 -0.36 -44.49 -0.59
N PHE A 765 -1.14 -45.55 -0.82
CA PHE A 765 -2.43 -45.73 -0.16
C PHE A 765 -2.53 -47.04 0.61
N THR A 766 -3.33 -47.00 1.66
CA THR A 766 -3.82 -48.17 2.40
C THR A 766 -5.34 -48.07 2.47
N THR A 767 -6.07 -49.19 2.34
CA THR A 767 -7.52 -49.21 2.51
C THR A 767 -7.89 -49.46 3.97
N GLY A 768 -9.14 -49.18 4.36
CA GLY A 768 -9.61 -49.48 5.72
C GLY A 768 -9.57 -50.97 6.09
N SER A 769 -9.48 -51.85 5.09
CA SER A 769 -9.35 -53.31 5.26
C SER A 769 -7.90 -53.79 5.33
N ALA A 770 -6.90 -52.89 5.21
CA ALA A 770 -5.50 -53.26 5.23
C ALA A 770 -5.09 -53.83 6.60
N VAL A 771 -4.35 -54.94 6.58
CA VAL A 771 -3.86 -55.61 7.80
C VAL A 771 -2.61 -54.90 8.33
N GLY A 772 -2.54 -54.69 9.66
CA GLY A 772 -1.36 -54.10 10.31
C GLY A 772 -0.08 -54.89 10.03
N GLY A 773 0.98 -54.21 9.61
CA GLY A 773 2.24 -54.78 9.17
C GLY A 773 2.35 -55.02 7.66
N SER A 774 1.26 -54.96 6.90
CA SER A 774 1.35 -54.90 5.43
C SER A 774 2.10 -53.63 5.00
N LYS A 775 2.76 -53.66 3.84
CA LYS A 775 3.54 -52.52 3.36
C LYS A 775 3.55 -52.42 1.84
N VAL A 776 3.86 -51.23 1.34
CA VAL A 776 4.23 -50.98 -0.06
C VAL A 776 5.63 -50.38 -0.10
N ASP A 777 6.49 -50.99 -0.90
CA ASP A 777 7.80 -50.47 -1.27
C ASP A 777 7.67 -49.78 -2.64
N PHE A 778 7.72 -48.46 -2.65
CA PHE A 778 7.88 -47.64 -3.85
C PHE A 778 9.35 -47.68 -4.27
N ILE A 779 9.61 -48.17 -5.48
CA ILE A 779 10.96 -48.28 -6.03
C ILE A 779 10.98 -47.55 -7.37
N ALA A 780 11.68 -46.42 -7.44
CA ALA A 780 11.93 -45.73 -8.71
C ALA A 780 13.36 -46.01 -9.18
N LYS A 781 13.54 -46.27 -10.47
CA LYS A 781 14.83 -46.54 -11.11
C LYS A 781 14.99 -45.74 -12.39
N ILE A 782 16.13 -45.08 -12.56
CA ILE A 782 16.58 -44.58 -13.86
C ILE A 782 17.39 -45.70 -14.51
N THR A 783 17.11 -46.01 -15.77
CA THR A 783 17.88 -46.98 -16.56
C THR A 783 18.31 -46.40 -17.89
N LYS A 784 19.50 -46.76 -18.36
CA LYS A 784 20.00 -46.51 -19.71
C LYS A 784 20.16 -47.84 -20.43
N ASN A 785 19.42 -48.06 -21.50
CA ASN A 785 19.40 -49.33 -22.24
C ASN A 785 19.21 -50.55 -21.32
N GLY A 786 18.37 -50.42 -20.28
CA GLY A 786 18.11 -51.44 -19.27
C GLY A 786 19.14 -51.55 -18.14
N VAL A 787 20.25 -50.80 -18.18
CA VAL A 787 21.25 -50.75 -17.10
C VAL A 787 20.86 -49.68 -16.08
N GLU A 788 20.81 -50.03 -14.80
CA GLU A 788 20.45 -49.11 -13.70
C GLU A 788 21.51 -48.00 -13.53
N ILE A 789 21.06 -46.75 -13.53
CA ILE A 789 21.88 -45.55 -13.26
C ILE A 789 21.65 -45.10 -11.82
N SER A 790 20.38 -44.99 -11.43
CA SER A 790 19.97 -44.52 -10.11
C SER A 790 18.77 -45.31 -9.63
N LYS A 791 18.67 -45.49 -8.32
CA LYS A 791 17.57 -46.20 -7.67
C LYS A 791 17.29 -45.58 -6.33
N THR A 792 16.00 -45.35 -6.07
CA THR A 792 15.51 -44.97 -4.75
C THR A 792 14.43 -45.94 -4.29
N THR A 793 14.27 -46.06 -2.98
CA THR A 793 13.23 -46.91 -2.39
C THR A 793 12.65 -46.23 -1.16
N LYS A 794 11.32 -46.14 -1.10
CA LYS A 794 10.56 -45.62 0.03
C LYS A 794 9.50 -46.65 0.42
N THR A 795 9.25 -46.77 1.71
CA THR A 795 8.32 -47.76 2.25
C THR A 795 7.26 -47.09 3.09
N LEU A 796 6.00 -47.42 2.82
CA LEU A 796 4.88 -47.13 3.71
C LEU A 796 4.42 -48.43 4.38
N THR A 797 4.43 -48.47 5.71
CA THR A 797 3.96 -49.63 6.49
C THR A 797 2.64 -49.32 7.20
N VAL A 798 1.70 -50.25 7.16
CA VAL A 798 0.43 -50.17 7.90
C VAL A 798 0.71 -50.37 9.39
N ALA A 799 0.32 -49.42 10.22
CA ALA A 799 0.47 -49.49 11.67
C ALA A 799 -0.31 -50.67 12.26
N LYS A 800 0.27 -51.36 13.23
CA LYS A 800 -0.35 -52.47 13.95
C LYS A 800 -1.15 -51.95 15.14
N ALA A 801 -2.16 -52.70 15.57
CA ALA A 801 -2.87 -52.41 16.81
C ALA A 801 -1.94 -52.46 18.04
N THR A 802 -0.82 -53.18 17.97
CA THR A 802 0.19 -53.24 19.03
C THR A 802 1.12 -52.02 19.05
N ASP A 803 1.13 -51.20 18.00
CA ASP A 803 2.04 -50.06 17.92
C ASP A 803 1.61 -48.99 18.92
N ASP A 804 2.61 -48.35 19.54
CA ASP A 804 2.37 -47.24 20.44
C ASP A 804 2.51 -45.92 19.69
N LEU A 805 1.37 -45.30 19.39
CA LEU A 805 1.28 -44.04 18.65
C LEU A 805 0.91 -42.91 19.60
N THR A 806 1.66 -41.82 19.51
CA THR A 806 1.35 -40.57 20.22
C THR A 806 0.50 -39.69 19.31
N TYR A 807 -0.69 -39.33 19.79
CA TYR A 807 -1.65 -38.51 19.06
C TYR A 807 -1.66 -37.08 19.59
N SER A 808 -1.69 -36.10 18.71
CA SER A 808 -1.79 -34.67 19.07
C SER A 808 -2.69 -33.95 18.08
N VAL A 809 -3.60 -33.10 18.57
CA VAL A 809 -4.35 -32.18 17.72
C VAL A 809 -3.47 -30.98 17.42
N ASN A 810 -3.37 -30.62 16.14
CA ASN A 810 -2.57 -29.49 15.69
C ASN A 810 -3.19 -28.18 16.20
N ALA A 811 -2.35 -27.18 16.44
CA ALA A 811 -2.83 -25.85 16.78
C ALA A 811 -3.77 -25.33 15.68
N VAL A 812 -4.88 -24.73 16.08
CA VAL A 812 -5.82 -24.08 15.16
C VAL A 812 -5.45 -22.61 15.08
N PRO A 813 -5.07 -22.09 13.89
CA PRO A 813 -4.81 -20.67 13.71
C PRO A 813 -6.04 -19.81 14.04
N THR A 814 -5.82 -18.51 14.25
CA THR A 814 -6.90 -17.55 14.54
C THR A 814 -8.00 -17.63 13.47
N LEU A 815 -9.25 -17.52 13.93
CA LEU A 815 -10.44 -17.55 13.08
C LEU A 815 -11.01 -16.14 12.89
N PHE A 816 -11.61 -15.90 11.73
CA PHE A 816 -12.39 -14.70 11.47
C PHE A 816 -13.84 -14.85 11.99
N ASN A 817 -14.42 -13.77 12.52
CA ASN A 817 -15.79 -13.78 13.09
C ASN A 817 -16.88 -13.64 12.01
N LEU A 818 -17.06 -14.66 11.17
CA LEU A 818 -17.90 -14.58 9.97
C LEU A 818 -19.35 -14.10 10.16
N SER A 819 -20.01 -14.49 11.24
CA SER A 819 -21.44 -14.17 11.43
C SER A 819 -21.67 -12.77 12.00
N ASP A 820 -20.73 -12.28 12.80
CA ASP A 820 -20.81 -10.97 13.47
C ASP A 820 -20.19 -9.85 12.64
N SER A 821 -19.35 -10.19 11.65
CA SER A 821 -18.64 -9.20 10.84
C SER A 821 -19.56 -8.36 9.94
N GLY A 822 -20.72 -8.90 9.56
CA GLY A 822 -21.61 -8.27 8.56
C GLY A 822 -21.03 -8.19 7.15
N THR A 823 -19.84 -8.75 6.92
CA THR A 823 -19.08 -8.61 5.66
C THR A 823 -19.23 -9.78 4.69
N VAL A 824 -19.86 -10.88 5.11
CA VAL A 824 -19.99 -12.09 4.29
C VAL A 824 -21.10 -11.91 3.27
N VAL A 825 -20.72 -11.85 2.00
CA VAL A 825 -21.62 -11.77 0.84
C VAL A 825 -21.50 -13.06 0.04
N GLY A 826 -22.61 -13.53 -0.53
CA GLY A 826 -22.59 -14.65 -1.48
C GLY A 826 -21.82 -14.32 -2.76
N SER A 827 -21.44 -15.34 -3.51
CA SER A 827 -20.64 -15.20 -4.72
C SER A 827 -21.07 -16.20 -5.79
N THR A 828 -20.73 -15.89 -7.04
CA THR A 828 -20.80 -16.85 -8.15
C THR A 828 -19.45 -17.52 -8.34
N TYR A 829 -19.44 -18.81 -8.65
CA TYR A 829 -18.20 -19.56 -8.86
C TYR A 829 -18.33 -20.64 -9.94
N SER A 830 -17.22 -21.03 -10.54
CA SER A 830 -17.10 -22.21 -11.41
C SER A 830 -16.30 -23.30 -10.70
N THR A 831 -16.37 -24.55 -11.16
CA THR A 831 -15.61 -25.65 -10.53
C THR A 831 -14.40 -26.01 -11.36
N ILE A 832 -13.38 -26.60 -10.73
CA ILE A 832 -12.20 -27.10 -11.44
C ILE A 832 -12.59 -28.12 -12.52
N ALA A 833 -13.55 -29.01 -12.22
CA ALA A 833 -14.02 -30.04 -13.15
C ALA A 833 -14.88 -29.51 -14.31
N ASP A 834 -15.53 -28.35 -14.11
CA ASP A 834 -16.34 -27.66 -15.11
C ASP A 834 -16.20 -26.15 -14.89
N PRO A 835 -15.19 -25.52 -15.51
CA PRO A 835 -14.94 -24.09 -15.39
C PRO A 835 -15.96 -23.25 -16.16
N THR A 836 -16.79 -23.87 -17.00
CA THR A 836 -17.74 -23.19 -17.89
C THR A 836 -19.10 -22.94 -17.24
N THR A 837 -19.52 -23.80 -16.30
CA THR A 837 -20.79 -23.68 -15.60
C THR A 837 -20.70 -22.75 -14.38
N ILE A 838 -21.58 -21.74 -14.34
CA ILE A 838 -21.67 -20.78 -13.23
C ILE A 838 -22.61 -21.31 -12.15
N ASN A 839 -22.09 -21.42 -10.93
CA ASN A 839 -22.81 -21.76 -9.70
C ASN A 839 -22.94 -20.54 -8.78
N THR A 840 -23.78 -20.65 -7.75
CA THR A 840 -23.93 -19.62 -6.70
C THR A 840 -23.76 -20.24 -5.32
N ILE A 841 -23.16 -19.48 -4.40
CA ILE A 841 -23.11 -19.81 -2.98
C ILE A 841 -23.65 -18.63 -2.16
N SER A 842 -24.58 -18.91 -1.24
CA SER A 842 -25.21 -17.86 -0.43
C SER A 842 -24.32 -17.47 0.76
N ALA A 843 -24.54 -16.27 1.29
CA ALA A 843 -23.86 -15.82 2.51
C ALA A 843 -24.16 -16.72 3.73
N ASP A 844 -25.36 -17.30 3.79
CA ASP A 844 -25.76 -18.20 4.87
C ASP A 844 -25.07 -19.56 4.76
N ASP A 845 -24.91 -20.08 3.55
CA ASP A 845 -24.17 -21.33 3.33
C ASP A 845 -22.68 -21.14 3.64
N LEU A 846 -22.09 -19.98 3.33
CA LEU A 846 -20.71 -19.63 3.72
C LEU A 846 -20.51 -19.55 5.26
N LYS A 847 -21.57 -19.24 6.02
CA LYS A 847 -21.58 -19.17 7.49
C LYS A 847 -21.94 -20.50 8.18
N ASP A 848 -22.23 -21.52 7.39
CA ASP A 848 -22.62 -22.85 7.88
C ASP A 848 -21.49 -23.85 7.61
N VAL A 849 -20.77 -24.20 8.67
CA VAL A 849 -19.66 -25.17 8.65
C VAL A 849 -20.09 -26.57 8.16
N THR A 850 -21.39 -26.89 8.15
CA THR A 850 -21.91 -28.16 7.62
C THR A 850 -22.15 -28.14 6.10
N LYS A 851 -22.28 -26.94 5.52
CA LYS A 851 -22.59 -26.74 4.09
C LYS A 851 -21.40 -26.21 3.29
N SER A 852 -20.56 -25.41 3.91
CA SER A 852 -19.39 -24.81 3.29
C SER A 852 -18.16 -24.90 4.18
N THR A 853 -17.05 -25.33 3.59
CA THR A 853 -15.73 -25.36 4.23
C THR A 853 -14.83 -24.23 3.77
N VAL A 854 -15.36 -23.24 3.02
CA VAL A 854 -14.57 -22.15 2.41
C VAL A 854 -13.76 -21.40 3.47
N PHE A 855 -14.43 -20.89 4.51
CA PHE A 855 -13.79 -20.17 5.62
C PHE A 855 -13.50 -21.06 6.84
N ALA A 856 -13.97 -22.30 6.83
CA ALA A 856 -13.73 -23.23 7.93
C ALA A 856 -12.30 -23.76 7.88
N ARG A 857 -11.67 -23.93 9.04
CA ARG A 857 -10.36 -24.56 9.17
C ARG A 857 -10.52 -26.03 9.51
N GLU A 858 -9.77 -26.90 8.83
CA GLU A 858 -9.67 -28.31 9.21
C GLU A 858 -8.90 -28.44 10.53
N VAL A 859 -9.50 -29.12 11.51
CA VAL A 859 -8.85 -29.48 12.77
C VAL A 859 -8.09 -30.78 12.54
N LYS A 860 -6.79 -30.67 12.29
CA LYS A 860 -5.94 -31.81 11.95
C LYS A 860 -5.47 -32.55 13.19
N LEU A 861 -5.59 -33.88 13.15
CA LEU A 861 -4.98 -34.80 14.13
C LEU A 861 -3.70 -35.39 13.53
N SER A 862 -2.61 -35.36 14.30
CA SER A 862 -1.34 -35.97 13.92
C SER A 862 -1.05 -37.17 14.81
N ALA A 863 -0.37 -38.18 14.26
CA ALA A 863 0.18 -39.30 15.02
C ALA A 863 1.67 -39.48 14.73
N LYS A 864 2.43 -39.86 15.76
CA LYS A 864 3.83 -40.26 15.64
C LYS A 864 4.06 -41.62 16.27
N ASN A 865 4.95 -42.42 15.69
CA ASN A 865 5.42 -43.66 16.32
C ASN A 865 6.47 -43.37 17.42
N ALA A 866 6.94 -44.43 18.08
CA ALA A 866 7.96 -44.33 19.13
C ALA A 866 9.32 -43.74 18.64
N SER A 867 9.63 -43.85 17.35
CA SER A 867 10.82 -43.24 16.72
C SER A 867 10.63 -41.76 16.37
N GLY A 868 9.43 -41.21 16.59
CA GLY A 868 9.09 -39.84 16.22
C GLY A 868 8.68 -39.65 14.75
N ASP A 869 8.66 -40.72 13.95
CA ASP A 869 8.21 -40.66 12.55
C ASP A 869 6.70 -40.40 12.49
N VAL A 870 6.28 -39.58 11.53
CA VAL A 870 4.87 -39.30 11.27
C VAL A 870 4.15 -40.56 10.78
N VAL A 871 2.97 -40.81 11.34
CA VAL A 871 2.04 -41.85 10.91
C VAL A 871 0.78 -41.19 10.36
N LYS A 872 0.48 -41.42 9.09
CA LYS A 872 -0.69 -40.83 8.42
C LYS A 872 -1.97 -41.47 8.93
N LEU A 873 -3.00 -40.66 9.12
CA LEU A 873 -4.29 -41.07 9.68
C LEU A 873 -5.37 -41.01 8.59
N PRO A 874 -6.29 -41.99 8.52
CA PRO A 874 -7.42 -41.93 7.60
C PRO A 874 -8.40 -40.80 7.97
N ALA A 875 -9.15 -40.33 6.97
CA ALA A 875 -10.39 -39.61 7.23
C ALA A 875 -11.32 -40.48 8.11
N GLY A 876 -12.03 -39.86 9.04
CA GLY A 876 -12.86 -40.54 10.04
C GLY A 876 -12.11 -40.98 11.31
N THR A 877 -10.80 -40.71 11.43
CA THR A 877 -10.07 -40.94 12.70
C THR A 877 -10.63 -40.06 13.82
N ILE A 878 -10.96 -38.80 13.51
CA ILE A 878 -11.75 -37.95 14.39
C ILE A 878 -13.22 -38.36 14.23
N THR A 879 -13.82 -38.76 15.35
CA THR A 879 -15.17 -39.35 15.41
C THR A 879 -16.22 -38.40 15.97
N ASP A 880 -15.81 -37.38 16.75
CA ASP A 880 -16.69 -36.32 17.25
C ASP A 880 -15.87 -35.05 17.54
N ILE A 881 -16.48 -33.88 17.37
CA ILE A 881 -15.89 -32.59 17.73
C ILE A 881 -16.96 -31.72 18.37
N LYS A 882 -16.64 -31.17 19.56
CA LYS A 882 -17.51 -30.24 20.29
C LYS A 882 -16.78 -28.97 20.62
N THR A 883 -17.51 -27.88 20.74
CA THR A 883 -17.01 -26.58 21.19
C THR A 883 -17.53 -26.29 22.58
N SER A 884 -16.70 -25.70 23.44
CA SER A 884 -17.14 -25.15 24.74
C SER A 884 -18.00 -23.90 24.60
N ASN A 885 -17.94 -23.21 23.46
CA ASN A 885 -18.75 -22.02 23.19
C ASN A 885 -19.16 -21.95 21.71
N ASN A 886 -20.39 -22.38 21.42
CA ASN A 886 -20.96 -22.40 20.07
C ASN A 886 -21.25 -20.99 19.51
N ALA A 887 -21.28 -19.96 20.36
CA ALA A 887 -21.40 -18.59 19.90
C ALA A 887 -20.08 -18.09 19.28
N VAL A 888 -18.93 -18.51 19.80
CA VAL A 888 -17.60 -18.10 19.34
C VAL A 888 -17.11 -18.94 18.16
N ALA A 889 -17.21 -20.28 18.26
CA ALA A 889 -16.71 -21.19 17.23
C ALA A 889 -17.75 -22.30 16.96
N LYS A 890 -18.17 -22.44 15.70
CA LYS A 890 -19.01 -23.55 15.23
C LYS A 890 -18.13 -24.69 14.74
N VAL A 891 -18.56 -25.93 14.94
CA VAL A 891 -17.80 -27.12 14.52
C VAL A 891 -18.71 -28.12 13.82
N ALA A 892 -18.15 -28.89 12.89
CA ALA A 892 -18.84 -30.01 12.26
C ALA A 892 -17.87 -31.09 11.78
N LEU A 893 -18.39 -32.30 11.61
CA LEU A 893 -17.74 -33.37 10.86
C LEU A 893 -18.33 -33.41 9.46
N VAL A 894 -17.52 -33.15 8.45
CA VAL A 894 -17.91 -33.18 7.03
C VAL A 894 -16.95 -34.12 6.30
N GLY A 895 -17.48 -35.15 5.63
CA GLY A 895 -16.66 -36.14 4.93
C GLY A 895 -15.65 -36.87 5.81
N GLY A 896 -15.94 -37.04 7.12
CA GLY A 896 -15.02 -37.67 8.08
C GLY A 896 -13.86 -36.78 8.54
N LYS A 897 -13.86 -35.49 8.18
CA LYS A 897 -12.91 -34.48 8.65
C LYS A 897 -13.59 -33.51 9.60
N ALA A 898 -12.87 -33.07 10.63
CA ALA A 898 -13.36 -32.09 11.58
C ALA A 898 -13.04 -30.68 11.12
N TYR A 899 -14.04 -29.82 11.11
CA TYR A 899 -13.91 -28.42 10.74
C TYR A 899 -14.35 -27.51 11.87
N VAL A 900 -13.72 -26.34 11.96
CA VAL A 900 -14.10 -25.25 12.88
C VAL A 900 -14.21 -23.95 12.11
N LEU A 901 -15.26 -23.19 12.41
CA LEU A 901 -15.58 -21.91 11.80
C LEU A 901 -15.75 -20.85 12.90
N GLY A 902 -15.11 -19.70 12.73
CA GLY A 902 -15.25 -18.57 13.65
C GLY A 902 -16.60 -17.90 13.45
N ASN A 903 -17.29 -17.59 14.54
CA ASN A 903 -18.67 -17.09 14.51
C ASN A 903 -18.81 -15.74 15.21
N LYS A 904 -18.26 -15.60 16.42
CA LYS A 904 -18.17 -14.33 17.19
C LYS A 904 -16.80 -14.18 17.83
N VAL A 905 -16.42 -12.93 18.11
CA VAL A 905 -15.16 -12.60 18.79
C VAL A 905 -15.09 -13.28 20.15
N GLY A 906 -13.93 -13.87 20.45
CA GLY A 906 -13.66 -14.49 21.74
C GLY A 906 -12.80 -15.73 21.61
N SER A 907 -12.70 -16.50 22.69
CA SER A 907 -11.98 -17.76 22.73
C SER A 907 -12.92 -18.91 23.06
N ALA A 908 -12.62 -20.08 22.50
CA ALA A 908 -13.28 -21.34 22.79
C ALA A 908 -12.25 -22.46 22.88
N THR A 909 -12.59 -23.51 23.58
CA THR A 909 -11.87 -24.78 23.57
C THR A 909 -12.66 -25.81 22.76
N LEU A 910 -11.99 -26.45 21.80
CA LEU A 910 -12.53 -27.56 21.00
C LEU A 910 -12.18 -28.87 21.70
N ASN A 911 -13.17 -29.71 21.93
CA ASN A 911 -13.03 -31.07 22.43
C ASN A 911 -13.07 -32.02 21.23
N VAL A 912 -11.95 -32.64 20.92
CA VAL A 912 -11.76 -33.51 19.76
C VAL A 912 -11.72 -34.95 20.24
N THR A 913 -12.68 -35.76 19.82
CA THR A 913 -12.79 -37.18 20.14
C THR A 913 -12.35 -38.00 18.94
N TYR A 914 -11.38 -38.89 19.13
CA TYR A 914 -10.78 -39.68 18.05
C TYR A 914 -10.57 -41.13 18.48
N LYS A 915 -10.50 -42.02 17.49
CA LYS A 915 -10.23 -43.44 17.69
C LYS A 915 -8.76 -43.75 17.42
N THR A 916 -8.08 -44.41 18.35
CA THR A 916 -6.68 -44.83 18.17
C THR A 916 -6.59 -46.08 17.29
N VAL A 917 -5.37 -46.44 16.85
CA VAL A 917 -5.12 -47.69 16.11
C VAL A 917 -5.48 -48.95 16.94
N LYS A 918 -5.50 -48.85 18.28
CA LYS A 918 -5.96 -49.88 19.22
C LYS A 918 -7.49 -50.00 19.29
N GLY A 919 -8.20 -49.08 18.65
CA GLY A 919 -9.66 -48.97 18.70
C GLY A 919 -10.20 -48.24 19.94
N GLU A 920 -9.32 -47.70 20.79
CA GLU A 920 -9.71 -46.91 21.96
C GLU A 920 -10.24 -45.55 21.54
N VAL A 921 -11.29 -45.08 22.21
CA VAL A 921 -11.79 -43.71 22.04
C VAL A 921 -11.06 -42.81 23.03
N LYS A 922 -10.34 -41.80 22.52
CA LYS A 922 -9.66 -40.79 23.32
C LYS A 922 -10.21 -39.40 23.00
N GLN A 923 -10.05 -38.50 23.96
CA GLN A 923 -10.43 -37.10 23.83
C GLN A 923 -9.23 -36.21 24.15
N THR A 924 -9.08 -35.13 23.41
CA THR A 924 -8.12 -34.06 23.70
C THR A 924 -8.75 -32.70 23.41
N THR A 925 -8.11 -31.65 23.88
CA THR A 925 -8.59 -30.29 23.72
C THR A 925 -7.59 -29.41 22.99
N VAL A 926 -8.10 -28.51 22.14
CA VAL A 926 -7.30 -27.45 21.52
C VAL A 926 -8.01 -26.11 21.70
N ALA A 927 -7.25 -25.06 22.04
CA ALA A 927 -7.79 -23.72 22.14
C ALA A 927 -7.93 -23.10 20.75
N VAL A 928 -8.96 -22.28 20.56
CA VAL A 928 -9.19 -21.49 19.36
C VAL A 928 -9.67 -20.10 19.74
N THR A 929 -9.25 -19.11 18.95
CA THR A 929 -9.63 -17.71 19.13
C THR A 929 -10.21 -17.18 17.83
N SER A 930 -11.33 -16.47 17.93
CA SER A 930 -11.94 -15.73 16.84
C SER A 930 -11.80 -14.24 17.08
N LYS A 931 -11.43 -13.48 16.04
CA LYS A 931 -11.20 -12.03 16.09
C LYS A 931 -12.09 -11.27 15.11
N ASN A 932 -12.19 -9.96 15.31
CA ASN A 932 -12.94 -9.01 14.47
C ASN A 932 -12.04 -8.20 13.52
N ASP A 933 -10.75 -8.51 13.43
CA ASP A 933 -9.91 -7.80 12.48
C ASP A 933 -10.43 -8.15 11.08
N ALA A 934 -10.66 -7.13 10.25
CA ALA A 934 -11.22 -7.30 8.92
C ALA A 934 -10.41 -8.34 8.14
N LEU A 935 -11.10 -9.24 7.45
CA LEU A 935 -10.44 -10.20 6.58
C LEU A 935 -9.80 -9.43 5.43
N SER A 936 -8.47 -9.49 5.33
CA SER A 936 -7.72 -8.82 4.27
C SER A 936 -6.78 -9.83 3.61
N VAL A 937 -6.54 -9.65 2.32
CA VAL A 937 -5.54 -10.44 1.59
C VAL A 937 -4.15 -10.04 2.05
N ASP A 938 -3.38 -11.00 2.52
CA ASP A 938 -1.98 -10.83 2.93
C ASP A 938 -1.01 -11.20 1.81
N LYS A 939 -1.34 -12.27 1.07
CA LYS A 939 -0.55 -12.78 -0.06
C LYS A 939 -1.46 -13.26 -1.20
N ILE A 940 -1.01 -13.03 -2.43
CA ILE A 940 -1.54 -13.64 -3.65
C ILE A 940 -0.37 -14.42 -4.26
N ALA A 941 -0.65 -15.63 -4.74
CA ALA A 941 0.28 -16.41 -5.53
C ALA A 941 -0.50 -17.11 -6.64
N ALA A 942 0.03 -17.06 -7.85
CA ALA A 942 -0.52 -17.78 -8.99
C ALA A 942 0.62 -18.48 -9.74
N ASP A 943 0.31 -19.57 -10.43
CA ASP A 943 1.28 -20.28 -11.26
C ASP A 943 1.65 -19.45 -12.50
N SER A 944 2.90 -19.53 -12.93
CA SER A 944 3.51 -18.62 -13.91
C SER A 944 3.14 -18.91 -15.36
N ASP A 945 2.71 -20.13 -15.68
CA ASP A 945 2.51 -20.60 -17.06
C ASP A 945 1.03 -20.85 -17.38
N MET A 946 0.30 -19.78 -17.70
CA MET A 946 -1.11 -19.87 -18.09
C MET A 946 -1.27 -19.95 -19.61
N THR A 947 -2.02 -20.95 -20.12
CA THR A 947 -2.47 -21.00 -21.51
C THR A 947 -3.99 -20.93 -21.59
N VAL A 948 -4.51 -20.10 -22.50
CA VAL A 948 -5.94 -20.00 -22.81
C VAL A 948 -6.16 -20.31 -24.29
N ASN A 949 -7.09 -21.23 -24.58
CA ASN A 949 -7.48 -21.56 -25.94
C ASN A 949 -8.73 -20.79 -26.34
N VAL A 950 -8.65 -20.07 -27.46
CA VAL A 950 -9.78 -19.34 -28.04
C VAL A 950 -10.51 -20.26 -29.03
N THR A 951 -11.81 -20.44 -28.81
CA THR A 951 -12.67 -21.18 -29.74
C THR A 951 -13.07 -20.29 -30.93
N THR A 952 -13.56 -20.90 -32.02
CA THR A 952 -14.11 -20.15 -33.18
C THR A 952 -15.29 -19.24 -32.83
N SER A 953 -15.90 -19.41 -31.64
CA SER A 953 -16.97 -18.57 -31.11
C SER A 953 -16.48 -17.33 -30.34
N GLY A 954 -15.15 -17.15 -30.16
CA GLY A 954 -14.57 -16.06 -29.38
C GLY A 954 -14.54 -16.31 -27.86
N ALA A 955 -15.24 -17.34 -27.38
CA ALA A 955 -15.11 -17.79 -26.00
C ALA A 955 -13.73 -18.44 -25.79
N ALA A 956 -13.05 -18.03 -24.72
CA ALA A 956 -11.79 -18.59 -24.28
C ALA A 956 -12.06 -19.62 -23.16
N ASP A 957 -11.30 -20.73 -23.12
CA ASP A 957 -11.45 -21.80 -22.11
C ASP A 957 -10.77 -21.48 -20.77
N GLY A 958 -10.72 -20.21 -20.36
CA GLY A 958 -9.96 -19.74 -19.19
C GLY A 958 -10.81 -19.11 -18.08
N ASN A 959 -10.43 -19.36 -16.83
CA ASN A 959 -10.96 -18.69 -15.64
C ASN A 959 -9.81 -18.18 -14.76
N ALA A 960 -9.84 -16.89 -14.40
CA ALA A 960 -8.76 -16.18 -13.69
C ALA A 960 -8.50 -16.66 -12.26
N PHE A 961 -9.40 -17.47 -11.66
CA PHE A 961 -9.14 -18.14 -10.38
C PHE A 961 -8.58 -19.56 -10.58
N ILE A 962 -9.09 -20.29 -11.57
CA ILE A 962 -8.83 -21.72 -11.72
C ILE A 962 -7.58 -21.95 -12.58
N THR A 963 -7.54 -21.36 -13.77
CA THR A 963 -6.49 -21.64 -14.77
C THR A 963 -5.08 -21.29 -14.30
N PRO A 964 -4.83 -20.21 -13.53
CA PRO A 964 -3.50 -19.93 -13.01
C PRO A 964 -3.25 -20.55 -11.62
N ASP A 965 -4.03 -21.57 -11.22
CA ASP A 965 -3.96 -22.21 -9.92
C ASP A 965 -3.92 -21.23 -8.73
N LEU A 966 -4.80 -20.22 -8.77
CA LEU A 966 -4.72 -19.06 -7.87
C LEU A 966 -4.82 -19.46 -6.39
N ILE A 967 -3.85 -19.04 -5.60
CA ILE A 967 -3.84 -19.14 -4.14
C ILE A 967 -3.92 -17.73 -3.53
N VAL A 968 -4.99 -17.47 -2.79
CA VAL A 968 -5.16 -16.24 -2.00
C VAL A 968 -4.97 -16.58 -0.54
N THR A 969 -4.13 -15.85 0.18
CA THR A 969 -3.90 -16.03 1.62
C THR A 969 -4.44 -14.83 2.39
N ASP A 970 -5.27 -15.08 3.41
CA ASP A 970 -5.74 -14.02 4.30
C ASP A 970 -4.75 -13.66 5.41
N ASN A 971 -5.01 -12.55 6.10
CA ASN A 971 -4.26 -12.05 7.26
C ASN A 971 -4.23 -12.98 8.48
N TYR A 972 -4.99 -14.08 8.47
CA TYR A 972 -4.92 -15.14 9.47
C TYR A 972 -4.20 -16.40 8.95
N GLY A 973 -3.63 -16.35 7.74
CA GLY A 973 -2.92 -17.47 7.11
C GLY A 973 -3.83 -18.60 6.64
N LYS A 974 -5.10 -18.33 6.29
CA LYS A 974 -5.91 -19.31 5.52
C LYS A 974 -5.60 -19.11 4.04
N GLU A 975 -5.23 -20.20 3.38
CA GLU A 975 -5.13 -20.27 1.93
C GLU A 975 -6.47 -20.68 1.34
N TYR A 976 -6.86 -19.98 0.28
CA TYR A 976 -8.02 -20.26 -0.56
C TYR A 976 -7.48 -20.55 -1.96
N GLU A 977 -7.69 -21.76 -2.44
CA GLU A 977 -7.15 -22.26 -3.71
C GLU A 977 -8.27 -22.29 -4.75
N GLN A 978 -8.01 -21.74 -5.95
CA GLN A 978 -8.85 -21.84 -7.15
C GLN A 978 -10.34 -21.52 -6.91
N ASP A 979 -11.24 -22.50 -7.07
CA ASP A 979 -12.68 -22.32 -6.90
C ASP A 979 -13.05 -21.94 -5.46
N VAL A 980 -12.24 -22.30 -4.47
CA VAL A 980 -12.40 -21.87 -3.07
C VAL A 980 -12.09 -20.40 -2.91
N ALA A 981 -11.05 -19.89 -3.59
CA ALA A 981 -10.75 -18.45 -3.63
C ALA A 981 -11.89 -17.67 -4.29
N GLN A 982 -12.45 -18.20 -5.37
CA GLN A 982 -13.58 -17.61 -6.06
C GLN A 982 -14.85 -17.56 -5.18
N LYS A 983 -15.18 -18.65 -4.47
CA LYS A 983 -16.27 -18.68 -3.49
C LYS A 983 -16.07 -17.66 -2.37
N ALA A 984 -14.84 -17.48 -1.91
CA ALA A 984 -14.49 -16.51 -0.88
C ALA A 984 -14.44 -15.06 -1.40
N ASN A 985 -14.47 -14.83 -2.72
CA ASN A 985 -14.15 -13.53 -3.31
C ASN A 985 -15.17 -12.43 -2.99
N GLY A 986 -16.40 -12.79 -2.65
CA GLY A 986 -17.38 -11.83 -2.11
C GLY A 986 -16.93 -11.15 -0.81
N VAL A 987 -15.93 -11.73 -0.12
CA VAL A 987 -15.30 -11.18 1.09
C VAL A 987 -13.87 -10.70 0.82
N LEU A 988 -13.09 -11.46 0.04
CA LEU A 988 -11.67 -11.15 -0.23
C LEU A 988 -11.48 -10.00 -1.22
N GLY A 989 -12.45 -9.77 -2.12
CA GLY A 989 -12.48 -8.63 -3.03
C GLY A 989 -11.36 -8.59 -4.07
N VAL A 990 -10.79 -9.73 -4.43
CA VAL A 990 -9.79 -9.84 -5.49
C VAL A 990 -10.42 -9.46 -6.84
N THR A 991 -9.68 -8.64 -7.58
CA THR A 991 -10.04 -8.12 -8.90
C THR A 991 -8.97 -8.49 -9.91
N PHE A 992 -9.34 -8.52 -11.18
CA PHE A 992 -8.46 -8.91 -12.28
C PHE A 992 -8.48 -7.86 -13.36
N SER A 993 -7.33 -7.68 -13.99
CA SER A 993 -7.19 -6.88 -15.21
C SER A 993 -6.22 -7.57 -16.15
N ALA A 994 -6.43 -7.40 -17.44
CA ALA A 994 -5.51 -7.85 -18.47
C ALA A 994 -4.73 -6.63 -18.98
N ASN A 995 -3.41 -6.73 -19.01
CA ASN A 995 -2.47 -5.70 -19.40
C ASN A 995 -1.48 -6.26 -20.44
N SER A 996 -0.63 -5.40 -21.02
CA SER A 996 0.54 -5.81 -21.84
C SER A 996 0.26 -6.84 -22.95
N TYR A 997 -0.87 -6.73 -23.66
CA TYR A 997 -1.18 -7.71 -24.70
C TYR A 997 -0.36 -7.54 -25.97
N SER A 998 -0.07 -8.66 -26.63
CA SER A 998 0.56 -8.73 -27.94
C SER A 998 -0.28 -8.03 -29.01
N SER A 999 0.37 -7.55 -30.08
CA SER A 999 -0.27 -6.72 -31.12
C SER A 999 -1.43 -7.42 -31.87
N ASN A 1000 -1.50 -8.75 -31.80
CA ASN A 1000 -2.57 -9.57 -32.37
C ASN A 1000 -3.78 -9.79 -31.43
N ILE A 1001 -3.77 -9.23 -30.22
CA ILE A 1001 -4.91 -9.24 -29.28
C ILE A 1001 -5.53 -7.83 -29.24
N SER A 1002 -6.81 -7.70 -29.62
CA SER A 1002 -7.50 -6.40 -29.63
C SER A 1002 -8.24 -6.09 -28.33
N ALA A 1003 -8.69 -7.10 -27.60
CA ALA A 1003 -9.39 -6.93 -26.33
C ALA A 1003 -9.33 -8.20 -25.48
N VAL A 1004 -9.23 -8.01 -24.16
CA VAL A 1004 -9.43 -9.07 -23.16
C VAL A 1004 -10.47 -8.57 -22.15
N THR A 1005 -11.52 -9.35 -21.93
CA THR A 1005 -12.56 -9.07 -20.92
C THR A 1005 -12.51 -10.14 -19.85
N ILE A 1006 -12.41 -9.73 -18.60
CA ILE A 1006 -12.47 -10.63 -17.44
C ILE A 1006 -13.74 -10.30 -16.67
N TYR A 1007 -14.65 -11.27 -16.59
CA TYR A 1007 -15.92 -11.10 -15.89
C TYR A 1007 -15.74 -11.24 -14.37
N SER A 1008 -16.71 -10.76 -13.59
CA SER A 1008 -16.68 -10.84 -12.11
C SER A 1008 -16.65 -12.29 -11.58
N ASN A 1009 -17.09 -13.25 -12.39
CA ASN A 1009 -16.95 -14.68 -12.14
C ASN A 1009 -15.60 -15.26 -12.63
N GLY A 1010 -14.62 -14.42 -12.92
CA GLY A 1010 -13.29 -14.83 -13.37
C GLY A 1010 -13.22 -15.34 -14.82
N ASN A 1011 -14.33 -15.51 -15.55
CA ASN A 1011 -14.26 -16.00 -16.92
C ASN A 1011 -13.52 -15.02 -17.83
N ILE A 1012 -12.66 -15.54 -18.69
CA ILE A 1012 -11.82 -14.76 -19.59
C ILE A 1012 -12.34 -14.88 -21.03
N VAL A 1013 -12.51 -13.75 -21.70
CA VAL A 1013 -12.86 -13.68 -23.12
C VAL A 1013 -11.81 -12.87 -23.85
N VAL A 1014 -11.23 -13.43 -24.91
CA VAL A 1014 -10.13 -12.83 -25.68
C VAL A 1014 -10.56 -12.62 -27.12
N THR A 1015 -10.34 -11.42 -27.65
CA THR A 1015 -10.56 -11.09 -29.06
C THR A 1015 -9.22 -10.97 -29.80
N LYS A 1016 -9.04 -11.77 -30.86
CA LYS A 1016 -7.82 -11.78 -31.69
C LYS A 1016 -8.04 -11.09 -33.03
N THR A 1017 -7.01 -10.42 -33.55
CA THR A 1017 -7.02 -9.77 -34.87
C THR A 1017 -6.46 -10.68 -35.98
N ASP A 1018 -5.69 -11.71 -35.64
CA ASP A 1018 -5.19 -12.74 -36.55
C ASP A 1018 -5.15 -14.14 -35.90
N ALA A 1019 -4.56 -15.12 -36.60
CA ALA A 1019 -4.47 -16.50 -36.15
C ALA A 1019 -3.15 -16.84 -35.43
N LEU A 1020 -2.22 -15.89 -35.28
CA LEU A 1020 -0.95 -16.11 -34.57
C LEU A 1020 -1.21 -16.26 -33.07
N ASP A 1021 -0.33 -16.96 -32.36
CA ASP A 1021 -0.38 -17.01 -30.90
C ASP A 1021 -0.14 -15.61 -30.32
N GLY A 1022 -0.83 -15.29 -29.23
CA GLY A 1022 -0.71 -14.00 -28.54
C GLY A 1022 -0.34 -14.20 -27.08
N ALA A 1023 -0.06 -13.12 -26.37
CA ALA A 1023 0.17 -13.13 -24.93
C ALA A 1023 -0.40 -11.89 -24.27
N PHE A 1024 -0.78 -11.96 -23.00
CA PHE A 1024 -1.12 -10.80 -22.17
C PHE A 1024 -0.77 -11.06 -20.71
N ASP A 1025 -0.60 -9.99 -19.92
CA ASP A 1025 -0.38 -10.09 -18.48
C ASP A 1025 -1.72 -10.08 -17.75
N LEU A 1026 -2.02 -11.13 -16.99
CA LEU A 1026 -3.12 -11.15 -16.03
C LEU A 1026 -2.63 -10.56 -14.70
N THR A 1027 -3.06 -9.33 -14.40
CA THR A 1027 -2.80 -8.69 -13.12
C THR A 1027 -3.94 -8.97 -12.15
N ILE A 1028 -3.59 -9.58 -11.02
CA ILE A 1028 -4.50 -9.94 -9.93
C ILE A 1028 -4.26 -8.97 -8.79
N THR A 1029 -5.29 -8.26 -8.33
CA THR A 1029 -5.14 -7.21 -7.30
C THR A 1029 -6.19 -7.35 -6.20
N SER A 1030 -5.75 -7.27 -4.96
CA SER A 1030 -6.60 -7.22 -3.78
C SER A 1030 -6.91 -5.80 -3.30
N PRO A 1031 -7.96 -5.59 -2.49
CA PRO A 1031 -8.28 -4.28 -1.92
C PRO A 1031 -7.20 -3.74 -0.97
N SER A 1032 -6.38 -4.64 -0.39
CA SER A 1032 -5.22 -4.29 0.45
C SER A 1032 -3.98 -3.90 -0.36
N GLY A 1033 -4.07 -3.84 -1.70
CA GLY A 1033 -2.97 -3.45 -2.59
C GLY A 1033 -1.95 -4.56 -2.83
N LYS A 1034 -2.19 -5.81 -2.37
CA LYS A 1034 -1.39 -6.97 -2.78
C LYS A 1034 -1.74 -7.32 -4.22
N SER A 1035 -0.73 -7.57 -5.04
CA SER A 1035 -0.91 -7.95 -6.43
C SER A 1035 0.04 -9.05 -6.85
N ASP A 1036 -0.35 -9.79 -7.87
CA ASP A 1036 0.50 -10.73 -8.60
C ASP A 1036 0.24 -10.58 -10.11
N VAL A 1037 1.21 -10.97 -10.94
CA VAL A 1037 1.11 -10.86 -12.40
C VAL A 1037 1.53 -12.16 -13.05
N VAL A 1038 0.62 -12.74 -13.82
CA VAL A 1038 0.84 -13.99 -14.56
C VAL A 1038 0.84 -13.72 -16.05
N SER A 1039 1.80 -14.29 -16.79
CA SER A 1039 1.78 -14.21 -18.25
C SER A 1039 0.82 -15.26 -18.81
N VAL A 1040 -0.08 -14.82 -19.69
CA VAL A 1040 -1.10 -15.68 -20.30
C VAL A 1040 -0.83 -15.82 -21.78
N THR A 1041 -0.48 -17.03 -22.21
CA THR A 1041 -0.36 -17.39 -23.63
C THR A 1041 -1.75 -17.69 -24.21
N VAL A 1042 -2.05 -17.11 -25.35
CA VAL A 1042 -3.35 -17.24 -26.04
C VAL A 1042 -3.16 -18.02 -27.35
N LYS A 1043 -3.76 -19.21 -27.43
CA LYS A 1043 -3.71 -20.10 -28.60
C LYS A 1043 -5.08 -20.20 -29.28
N GLY A 1044 -5.12 -20.46 -30.59
CA GLY A 1044 -6.37 -20.74 -31.32
C GLY A 1044 -6.69 -19.81 -32.51
N PRO A 1045 -7.71 -20.14 -33.32
CA PRO A 1045 -8.00 -19.45 -34.59
C PRO A 1045 -8.53 -18.02 -34.43
N LYS A 1046 -8.40 -17.21 -35.49
CA LYS A 1046 -8.92 -15.83 -35.57
C LYS A 1046 -10.45 -15.79 -35.40
N PHE A 1047 -10.95 -14.87 -34.57
CA PHE A 1047 -12.37 -14.51 -34.55
C PHE A 1047 -12.68 -13.44 -35.61
N VAL A 1048 -13.68 -13.67 -36.45
CA VAL A 1048 -14.27 -12.65 -37.33
C VAL A 1048 -15.68 -12.40 -36.80
N PRO A 1049 -15.99 -11.21 -36.25
CA PRO A 1049 -17.35 -10.93 -35.83
C PRO A 1049 -18.28 -11.10 -37.04
N ALA A 1050 -19.39 -11.82 -36.86
CA ALA A 1050 -20.40 -11.90 -37.91
C ALA A 1050 -20.91 -10.49 -38.24
N PRO A 1051 -21.10 -10.15 -39.52
CA PRO A 1051 -21.48 -8.81 -39.96
C PRO A 1051 -22.82 -8.35 -39.42
#